data_AF-A0A0D9WAP4-F1
#
_entry.id   AF-A0A0D9WAP4-F1
#
_cell.length_a   1.000
_cell.length_b   1.000
_cell.length_c   1.000
_cell.angle_alpha   90.00
_cell.angle_beta   90.00
_cell.angle_gamma   90.00
#
_symmetry.space_group_name_H-M   'P 1'
#
loop_
_entity.id
_entity.type
_entity.pdbx_description
1 polymer ?
#
loop_
_entity_poly.entity_id
_entity_poly.type
_entity_poly.pdbx_seq_one_letter_code
_entity_poly.pdbx_strand_id
1 'polypeptide(L)'
;MDLHMGSNKGFIIPPVINHGSHDEHATSAARADQPHEGRSRKSGGFAEAERMESRLYMTFSLATNAFAQPLTNYLIKRYNMKQNTATDVANIFSGTSSFSPVVGAFAADALWGRFRTLVFGIVAAFLGMVIVTLSATISHLKPPSCGDVARQAAGECAGPSGIHLAVLYIGMALHVVAAAGFNPTSIPFGADQFDAANDNEGEEAAGLKRYYNWCYAVAMAASFVAFTFVPYVQDKVSWGLSFGIPTALMLVAFAVFLAGTPLYVHVPPEGSIFSSVARVLVASCRKWSLKLPHPRDARQQEAHLYNPPFVAGGNGRVFKLPLTLQLTFFNKAAIIMTDADEIRPDGTPARPWSLCSVQQVEEVKCLVKIIPVWISGLLSFIVSTELTNYTFLQALTMDLHIGSSSKGFTIPPVSIIAVYNLTILLFVPVYDLLIARAAQRVTKVEGGITVLQRQGVGVAISAVALVVAAVFERRRRGSALENGGITSPMSVFLLSPQLAVMGIAVAFNMIGQLEFYNTQFPDQMRTLANAAFYCAQGASNYMATLVVNIVNARTRRHGGGQGWVPNDINAGKLDYFYYAMAVFAVVNLIYFLVCSYFYRYKGWKGSIHGSYGERVSAAVGAGQPHRLYMATAMAFNAFAQPVTNYLIKRYNMKPNTATKVTNIFSGTYSFSPVVGAFVADAFCGRFWTLLFGAVAALVAMVVITLSATISQLKPPSCSDVARQAGTCAGPSSLHRAVLYIGMALLVVATGGYQPTSLPFGADQFDLNTSRRDTSDGNETNGRCHEDNEPAGLKRYYNWYYVINTAAAFVALTFIVYIQDKVSWGLGFAIPTALLLAGLAVFLAGAPLYVYVHPQGSIFSSVARVLVASCRNSSLRLPHPRDARQQVAHLYNPPVVVGGGNGRVFKLPLTLQLSFLNKAAIVTDAENEIKPDGSPARPWRLCSVQQVEETKCLVKIIPVWISGVMWFITLAELTNYTFLQALTMDLHMGKRFIVPPVSIVAIFYLSIVLFVPVYDLLITRAAQRVTKVEGGVTVLQRQGVGVAISAVSLVVAAVTERRRRASVSPPSVFLLAPQLAVMGVSAAFNMIGQMEFYNTQFPDQMRTLANAAFYCAQGASSYLATLVVNIVNARTRRHGGGQGWVVNDINAGRLDNFYYTMAVFAGINFVYFLVCSYFYRYKDEPQEEADSSPVTREAVLVKIG
;
A
#
# COMPACT_ATOMS: atom_id res chain seq x y z
N MET A 1 -30.01 60.65 26.38
CA MET A 1 -30.48 61.27 25.13
C MET A 1 -31.11 60.17 24.31
N ASP A 2 -32.43 60.25 24.24
CA ASP A 2 -33.40 59.19 24.09
C ASP A 2 -33.56 58.63 22.67
N LEU A 3 -33.90 57.33 22.55
CA LEU A 3 -35.28 56.89 22.24
C LEU A 3 -35.39 55.35 22.06
N HIS A 4 -36.24 54.77 22.91
CA HIS A 4 -37.18 53.62 22.78
C HIS A 4 -37.47 53.03 21.37
N MET A 5 -37.87 51.77 21.13
CA MET A 5 -38.61 50.70 21.87
C MET A 5 -38.13 49.30 21.41
N GLY A 6 -38.07 48.25 22.23
CA GLY A 6 -39.16 47.30 22.57
C GLY A 6 -38.97 45.98 21.78
N SER A 7 -39.11 44.74 22.29
CA SER A 7 -39.76 44.19 23.49
C SER A 7 -39.45 42.66 23.60
N ASN A 8 -39.18 42.19 24.84
CA ASN A 8 -39.61 40.92 25.46
C ASN A 8 -39.11 39.55 24.93
N LYS A 9 -38.61 38.55 25.71
CA LYS A 9 -38.57 38.13 27.14
C LYS A 9 -37.30 37.24 27.30
N GLY A 10 -36.60 37.02 28.42
CA GLY A 10 -36.82 37.20 29.86
C GLY A 10 -36.42 35.91 30.62
N PHE A 11 -35.70 36.05 31.75
CA PHE A 11 -35.26 35.11 32.83
C PHE A 11 -33.72 35.04 32.99
N ILE A 12 -33.01 35.62 33.97
CA ILE A 12 -33.13 35.89 35.43
C ILE A 12 -32.89 34.66 36.34
N ILE A 13 -31.73 34.68 37.00
CA ILE A 13 -31.22 33.95 38.21
C ILE A 13 -31.77 34.73 39.45
N PRO A 14 -32.09 34.21 40.68
CA PRO A 14 -31.30 33.32 41.60
C PRO A 14 -32.22 32.54 42.62
N PRO A 15 -31.92 32.25 43.92
CA PRO A 15 -30.72 31.86 44.70
C PRO A 15 -30.91 30.56 45.56
N VAL A 16 -29.87 30.21 46.32
CA VAL A 16 -29.74 29.18 47.39
C VAL A 16 -30.61 29.48 48.64
N ILE A 17 -31.32 28.49 49.22
CA ILE A 17 -31.63 28.34 50.68
C ILE A 17 -31.84 26.85 51.03
N ASN A 18 -31.35 26.47 52.22
CA ASN A 18 -31.33 25.15 52.87
C ASN A 18 -32.33 25.10 54.05
N HIS A 19 -33.00 23.96 54.30
CA HIS A 19 -33.68 23.49 55.54
C HIS A 19 -34.46 22.21 55.14
N GLY A 20 -34.60 21.09 55.87
CA GLY A 20 -34.29 20.61 57.21
C GLY A 20 -34.85 19.15 57.27
N SER A 21 -34.03 18.14 57.60
CA SER A 21 -34.12 17.28 58.80
C SER A 21 -35.45 16.54 59.05
N HIS A 22 -35.47 15.19 59.00
CA HIS A 22 -35.73 14.30 60.15
C HIS A 22 -35.72 12.79 59.81
N ASP A 23 -35.17 12.03 60.77
CA ASP A 23 -35.41 10.62 61.17
C ASP A 23 -34.92 9.47 60.26
N GLU A 24 -34.51 8.30 60.77
CA GLU A 24 -33.75 7.87 61.96
C GLU A 24 -33.36 6.40 61.65
N HIS A 25 -32.24 5.96 62.21
CA HIS A 25 -31.63 4.63 62.22
C HIS A 25 -32.41 3.36 61.77
N ALA A 26 -31.80 2.57 60.87
CA ALA A 26 -31.80 1.11 60.97
C ALA A 26 -30.64 0.45 60.18
N THR A 27 -29.81 -0.25 60.95
CA THR A 27 -28.97 -1.42 60.65
C THR A 27 -29.32 -2.24 59.39
N SER A 28 -28.33 -2.52 58.54
CA SER A 28 -27.84 -3.89 58.27
C SER A 28 -26.96 -3.89 57.01
N ALA A 29 -25.73 -4.36 57.18
CA ALA A 29 -24.89 -4.83 56.10
C ALA A 29 -25.61 -5.92 55.28
N ALA A 30 -25.85 -5.66 53.99
CA ALA A 30 -25.99 -6.65 52.90
C ALA A 30 -26.52 -5.95 51.63
N ARG A 31 -25.62 -5.45 50.79
CA ARG A 31 -25.72 -5.22 49.33
C ARG A 31 -24.84 -4.04 48.92
N ALA A 32 -23.52 -4.24 48.99
CA ALA A 32 -22.58 -3.50 48.17
C ALA A 32 -22.08 -4.46 47.10
N ASP A 33 -22.93 -4.71 46.11
CA ASP A 33 -22.57 -5.37 44.85
C ASP A 33 -23.55 -4.88 43.77
N GLN A 34 -23.22 -3.75 43.17
CA GLN A 34 -23.57 -3.47 41.79
C GLN A 34 -22.35 -2.82 41.12
N PRO A 35 -21.73 -3.50 40.13
CA PRO A 35 -20.70 -2.88 39.32
C PRO A 35 -21.36 -1.80 38.45
N HIS A 36 -20.73 -0.63 38.36
CA HIS A 36 -21.11 0.39 37.39
C HIS A 36 -21.21 -0.26 36.00
N GLU A 37 -22.41 -0.25 35.43
CA GLU A 37 -22.71 -0.69 34.06
C GLU A 37 -21.70 -0.11 33.08
N GLY A 38 -20.82 -0.97 32.57
CA GLY A 38 -19.94 -0.66 31.45
C GLY A 38 -20.79 -0.36 30.23
N ARG A 39 -20.80 0.91 29.81
CA ARG A 39 -21.48 1.36 28.61
C ARG A 39 -20.79 0.75 27.38
N SER A 40 -21.26 -0.42 26.95
CA SER A 40 -20.82 -1.10 25.72
C SER A 40 -20.97 -0.15 24.52
N ARG A 41 -19.85 0.16 23.85
CA ARG A 41 -19.78 1.09 22.72
C ARG A 41 -19.78 0.30 21.40
N LYS A 42 -20.59 0.74 20.44
CA LYS A 42 -20.81 0.08 19.13
C LYS A 42 -19.51 -0.06 18.32
N SER A 43 -19.25 -1.24 17.73
CA SER A 43 -18.03 -1.59 16.97
C SER A 43 -17.72 -0.75 15.71
N GLY A 44 -18.62 0.15 15.29
CA GLY A 44 -18.43 1.01 14.11
C GLY A 44 -17.56 2.27 14.30
N GLY A 45 -17.29 2.68 15.54
CA GLY A 45 -16.55 3.92 15.85
C GLY A 45 -15.04 3.84 15.62
N PHE A 46 -14.45 2.65 15.73
CA PHE A 46 -13.01 2.43 15.61
C PHE A 46 -12.48 2.65 14.19
N ALA A 47 -13.17 2.11 13.19
CA ALA A 47 -12.88 2.33 11.78
C ALA A 47 -13.10 3.79 11.32
N GLU A 48 -13.90 4.57 12.05
CA GLU A 48 -14.04 6.03 11.88
C GLU A 48 -12.84 6.78 12.42
N ALA A 49 -12.52 6.49 13.67
CA ALA A 49 -11.40 7.06 14.37
C ALA A 49 -10.09 6.87 13.59
N GLU A 50 -9.80 5.65 13.14
CA GLU A 50 -8.58 5.30 12.37
C GLU A 50 -8.47 6.09 11.03
N ARG A 51 -9.58 6.26 10.33
CA ARG A 51 -9.60 7.00 9.06
C ARG A 51 -9.47 8.50 9.25
N MET A 52 -10.09 9.04 10.29
CA MET A 52 -9.98 10.46 10.61
C MET A 52 -8.55 10.79 11.03
N GLU A 53 -7.94 9.93 11.86
CA GLU A 53 -6.55 10.05 12.29
C GLU A 53 -5.59 9.95 11.09
N SER A 54 -5.71 8.94 10.23
CA SER A 54 -4.82 8.80 9.06
C SER A 54 -4.92 9.94 8.04
N ARG A 55 -6.12 10.53 7.84
CA ARG A 55 -6.31 11.73 6.99
C ARG A 55 -5.71 12.98 7.62
N LEU A 56 -5.87 13.12 8.94
CA LEU A 56 -5.23 14.17 9.71
C LEU A 56 -3.70 14.04 9.59
N TYR A 57 -3.17 12.83 9.73
CA TYR A 57 -1.76 12.53 9.63
C TYR A 57 -1.16 12.91 8.27
N MET A 58 -1.85 12.60 7.17
CA MET A 58 -1.44 13.03 5.83
C MET A 58 -1.35 14.56 5.71
N THR A 59 -2.39 15.24 6.18
CA THR A 59 -2.56 16.69 5.99
C THR A 59 -1.60 17.47 6.87
N PHE A 60 -1.42 17.04 8.12
CA PHE A 60 -0.42 17.58 9.03
C PHE A 60 1.00 17.37 8.50
N SER A 61 1.31 16.17 8.01
CA SER A 61 2.61 15.86 7.41
C SER A 61 2.89 16.72 6.17
N LEU A 62 1.89 16.92 5.31
CA LEU A 62 2.01 17.80 4.14
C LEU A 62 2.23 19.26 4.56
N ALA A 63 1.43 19.79 5.48
CA ALA A 63 1.51 21.18 5.93
C ALA A 63 2.84 21.50 6.62
N THR A 64 3.28 20.63 7.51
CA THR A 64 4.54 20.80 8.24
C THR A 64 5.74 20.70 7.29
N ASN A 65 5.76 19.71 6.38
CA ASN A 65 6.83 19.60 5.40
C ASN A 65 6.81 20.72 4.34
N ALA A 66 5.65 21.27 4.00
CA ALA A 66 5.53 22.38 3.07
C ALA A 66 6.21 23.66 3.55
N PHE A 67 6.29 23.87 4.87
CA PHE A 67 7.03 24.97 5.50
C PHE A 67 8.46 24.57 5.87
N ALA A 68 8.65 23.46 6.58
CA ALA A 68 9.93 23.08 7.17
C ALA A 68 11.01 22.76 6.12
N GLN A 69 10.67 22.03 5.06
CA GLN A 69 11.66 21.58 4.07
C GLN A 69 12.22 22.74 3.21
N PRO A 70 11.39 23.68 2.70
CA PRO A 70 11.88 24.85 1.97
C PRO A 70 12.19 26.06 2.87
N LEU A 71 12.25 25.91 4.21
CA LEU A 71 12.46 27.03 5.13
C LEU A 71 13.74 27.81 4.80
N THR A 72 14.86 27.13 4.53
CA THR A 72 16.12 27.79 4.16
C THR A 72 15.95 28.64 2.89
N ASN A 73 15.24 28.14 1.88
CA ASN A 73 14.91 28.89 0.65
C ASN A 73 14.03 30.11 0.96
N TYR A 74 13.07 29.96 1.88
CA TYR A 74 12.20 31.06 2.32
C TYR A 74 12.99 32.16 3.06
N LEU A 75 13.90 31.79 3.95
CA LEU A 75 14.74 32.74 4.69
C LEU A 75 15.70 33.51 3.76
N ILE A 76 16.28 32.81 2.78
CA ILE A 76 17.18 33.43 1.78
C ILE A 76 16.38 34.33 0.84
N LYS A 77 15.39 33.81 0.12
CA LYS A 77 14.69 34.56 -0.93
C LYS A 77 13.71 35.60 -0.40
N ARG A 78 13.12 35.39 0.79
CA ARG A 78 12.04 36.25 1.31
C ARG A 78 12.41 37.08 2.53
N TYR A 79 13.32 36.62 3.39
CA TYR A 79 13.79 37.37 4.56
C TYR A 79 15.15 38.04 4.35
N ASN A 80 15.74 37.92 3.15
CA ASN A 80 17.06 38.48 2.83
C ASN A 80 18.17 38.03 3.80
N MET A 81 18.05 36.81 4.35
CA MET A 81 19.04 36.26 5.27
C MET A 81 20.22 35.67 4.50
N LYS A 82 21.43 35.81 5.07
CA LYS A 82 22.65 35.17 4.54
C LYS A 82 22.50 33.64 4.60
N GLN A 83 23.10 32.94 3.64
CA GLN A 83 22.95 31.48 3.49
C GLN A 83 23.26 30.70 4.78
N ASN A 84 24.38 31.00 5.45
CA ASN A 84 24.74 30.30 6.69
C ASN A 84 23.76 30.59 7.83
N THR A 85 23.37 31.85 8.02
CA THR A 85 22.40 32.23 9.07
C THR A 85 21.01 31.62 8.82
N ALA A 86 20.58 31.54 7.56
CA ALA A 86 19.34 30.89 7.18
C ALA A 86 19.38 29.38 7.50
N THR A 87 20.49 28.70 7.16
CA THR A 87 20.70 27.30 7.49
C THR A 87 20.74 27.07 9.01
N ASP A 88 21.39 27.95 9.78
CA ASP A 88 21.42 27.87 11.24
C ASP A 88 20.03 28.01 11.86
N VAL A 89 19.24 28.99 11.41
CA VAL A 89 17.86 29.15 11.89
C VAL A 89 16.98 27.96 11.52
N ALA A 90 17.13 27.41 10.30
CA ALA A 90 16.40 26.22 9.87
C ALA A 90 16.81 24.96 10.67
N ASN A 91 18.11 24.81 10.97
CA ASN A 91 18.64 23.74 11.81
C ASN A 91 18.19 23.89 13.26
N ILE A 92 18.19 25.10 13.83
CA ILE A 92 17.67 25.36 15.19
C ILE A 92 16.19 25.02 15.25
N PHE A 93 15.41 25.44 14.26
CA PHE A 93 13.99 25.12 14.18
C PHE A 93 13.72 23.63 14.06
N SER A 94 14.42 22.96 13.14
CA SER A 94 14.30 21.52 12.93
C SER A 94 14.79 20.75 14.16
N GLY A 95 15.88 21.19 14.79
CA GLY A 95 16.38 20.68 16.07
C GLY A 95 15.34 20.79 17.16
N THR A 96 14.80 21.98 17.38
CA THR A 96 13.80 22.24 18.43
C THR A 96 12.51 21.46 18.16
N SER A 97 12.07 21.39 16.90
CA SER A 97 10.87 20.65 16.49
C SER A 97 11.03 19.14 16.60
N SER A 98 12.24 18.61 16.44
CA SER A 98 12.52 17.18 16.61
C SER A 98 12.79 16.80 18.08
N PHE A 99 13.14 17.74 18.95
CA PHE A 99 13.24 17.51 20.41
C PHE A 99 11.93 17.68 21.17
N SER A 100 11.07 18.59 20.70
CA SER A 100 9.79 18.87 21.35
C SER A 100 8.87 17.65 21.53
N PRO A 101 8.91 16.57 20.71
CA PRO A 101 8.17 15.34 20.96
C PRO A 101 8.45 14.69 22.32
N VAL A 102 9.61 14.94 22.95
CA VAL A 102 9.88 14.46 24.32
C VAL A 102 8.97 15.13 25.34
N VAL A 103 8.80 16.45 25.20
CA VAL A 103 7.94 17.25 26.07
C VAL A 103 6.48 16.85 25.84
N GLY A 104 6.10 16.61 24.59
CA GLY A 104 4.77 16.10 24.26
C GLY A 104 4.50 14.69 24.75
N ALA A 105 5.46 13.77 24.63
CA ALA A 105 5.36 12.43 25.19
C ALA A 105 5.19 12.49 26.72
N PHE A 106 5.98 13.33 27.40
CA PHE A 106 5.81 13.58 28.83
C PHE A 106 4.43 14.15 29.17
N ALA A 107 3.96 15.17 28.44
CA ALA A 107 2.65 15.76 28.67
C ALA A 107 1.51 14.76 28.41
N ALA A 108 1.64 13.92 27.38
CA ALA A 108 0.68 12.88 27.03
C ALA A 108 0.62 11.77 28.09
N ASP A 109 1.78 11.27 28.53
CA ASP A 109 1.83 10.10 29.41
C ASP A 109 1.69 10.49 30.90
N ALA A 110 2.07 11.72 31.31
CA ALA A 110 2.08 12.14 32.72
C ALA A 110 0.98 13.15 33.14
N LEU A 111 0.45 13.99 32.23
CA LEU A 111 -0.41 15.12 32.60
C LEU A 111 -1.80 15.10 31.95
N TRP A 112 -1.87 15.08 30.62
CA TRP A 112 -3.07 15.44 29.87
C TRP A 112 -3.71 14.28 29.09
N GLY A 113 -2.99 13.17 28.89
CA GLY A 113 -3.41 12.09 28.00
C GLY A 113 -3.06 12.39 26.52
N ARG A 114 -2.87 11.32 25.73
CA ARG A 114 -2.44 11.38 24.31
C ARG A 114 -3.36 12.26 23.44
N PHE A 115 -4.69 12.18 23.64
CA PHE A 115 -5.66 12.96 22.88
C PHE A 115 -5.56 14.48 23.10
N ARG A 116 -5.49 14.93 24.36
CA ARG A 116 -5.44 16.38 24.65
C ARG A 116 -4.13 17.00 24.18
N THR A 117 -3.04 16.27 24.33
CA THR A 117 -1.73 16.66 23.81
C THR A 117 -1.73 16.73 22.27
N LEU A 118 -2.37 15.78 21.60
CA LEU A 118 -2.57 15.80 20.14
C LEU A 118 -3.38 17.03 19.68
N VAL A 119 -4.52 17.31 20.33
CA VAL A 119 -5.36 18.49 20.02
C VAL A 119 -4.57 19.78 20.17
N PHE A 120 -3.83 19.94 21.28
CA PHE A 120 -3.00 21.10 21.52
C PHE A 120 -1.93 21.28 20.42
N GLY A 121 -1.31 20.18 19.99
CA GLY A 121 -0.35 20.19 18.88
C GLY A 121 -0.98 20.63 17.56
N ILE A 122 -2.18 20.15 17.23
CA ILE A 122 -2.85 20.51 15.97
C ILE A 122 -3.29 21.98 15.98
N VAL A 123 -3.79 22.49 17.10
CA VAL A 123 -4.13 23.92 17.25
C VAL A 123 -2.89 24.78 17.06
N ALA A 124 -1.78 24.40 17.68
CA ALA A 124 -0.51 25.11 17.51
C ALA A 124 -0.02 25.06 16.05
N ALA A 125 -0.13 23.92 15.36
CA ALA A 125 0.22 23.82 13.94
C ALA A 125 -0.64 24.73 13.09
N PHE A 126 -1.96 24.76 13.34
CA PHE A 126 -2.88 25.62 12.61
C PHE A 126 -2.55 27.11 12.79
N LEU A 127 -2.38 27.56 14.03
CA LEU A 127 -1.99 28.93 14.30
C LEU A 127 -0.60 29.26 13.70
N GLY A 128 0.34 28.33 13.79
CA GLY A 128 1.67 28.46 13.18
C GLY A 128 1.60 28.65 11.66
N MET A 129 0.85 27.81 10.96
CA MET A 129 0.66 27.91 9.51
C MET A 129 -0.12 29.15 9.08
N VAL A 130 -1.11 29.60 9.87
CA VAL A 130 -1.81 30.87 9.64
C VAL A 130 -0.82 32.03 9.73
N ILE A 131 0.01 32.08 10.77
CA ILE A 131 1.01 33.13 10.95
C ILE A 131 2.05 33.11 9.82
N VAL A 132 2.55 31.94 9.43
CA VAL A 132 3.47 31.81 8.30
C VAL A 132 2.82 32.28 7.00
N THR A 133 1.57 31.89 6.75
CA THR A 133 0.82 32.32 5.56
C THR A 133 0.62 33.84 5.53
N LEU A 134 0.23 34.44 6.66
CA LEU A 134 0.09 35.89 6.80
C LEU A 134 1.42 36.62 6.63
N SER A 135 2.52 36.07 7.15
CA SER A 135 3.86 36.64 6.96
C SER A 135 4.30 36.61 5.48
N ALA A 136 3.85 35.60 4.71
CA ALA A 136 4.15 35.50 3.29
C ALA A 136 3.27 36.43 2.42
N THR A 137 2.02 36.66 2.82
CA THR A 137 1.05 37.47 2.05
C THR A 137 1.17 38.96 2.32
N ILE A 138 1.21 39.39 3.59
CA ILE A 138 1.19 40.81 3.99
C ILE A 138 2.54 41.46 3.71
N SER A 139 2.54 42.57 2.95
CA SER A 139 3.74 43.34 2.59
C SER A 139 4.49 43.91 3.79
N HIS A 140 3.78 44.34 4.84
CA HIS A 140 4.37 44.92 6.05
C HIS A 140 5.00 43.88 7.00
N LEU A 141 4.65 42.60 6.87
CA LEU A 141 5.17 41.51 7.73
C LEU A 141 6.41 40.81 7.17
N LYS A 142 6.99 41.33 6.08
CA LYS A 142 8.21 40.82 5.45
C LYS A 142 9.09 41.99 4.99
N PRO A 143 10.41 41.78 4.86
CA PRO A 143 11.28 42.80 4.30
C PRO A 143 10.99 43.04 2.81
N PRO A 144 11.36 44.22 2.27
CA PRO A 144 11.19 44.55 0.86
C PRO A 144 11.91 43.55 -0.04
N SER A 145 11.28 43.21 -1.17
CA SER A 145 11.80 42.22 -2.14
C SER A 145 13.07 42.72 -2.81
N CYS A 146 14.16 41.95 -2.69
CA CYS A 146 15.40 42.16 -3.43
C CYS A 146 15.38 41.30 -4.71
N GLY A 147 15.67 41.88 -5.87
CA GLY A 147 15.43 41.26 -7.17
C GLY A 147 16.41 40.15 -7.59
N ASP A 148 17.63 40.11 -7.02
CA ASP A 148 18.69 39.21 -7.48
C ASP A 148 19.49 38.59 -6.33
N VAL A 149 19.77 37.28 -6.40
CA VAL A 149 20.63 36.54 -5.45
C VAL A 149 22.05 37.11 -5.42
N ALA A 150 22.51 37.67 -6.54
CA ALA A 150 23.82 38.35 -6.65
C ALA A 150 23.88 39.64 -5.81
N ARG A 151 22.79 40.41 -5.73
CA ARG A 151 22.70 41.63 -4.91
C ARG A 151 22.59 41.31 -3.41
N GLN A 152 21.98 40.17 -3.07
CA GLN A 152 22.00 39.63 -1.71
C GLN A 152 23.42 39.18 -1.29
N ALA A 153 24.16 38.53 -2.18
CA ALA A 153 25.56 38.14 -1.92
C ALA A 153 26.50 39.35 -1.74
N ALA A 154 26.24 40.45 -2.45
CA ALA A 154 26.96 41.72 -2.31
C ALA A 154 26.58 42.54 -1.05
N GLY A 155 25.54 42.14 -0.30
CA GLY A 155 25.13 42.81 0.94
C GLY A 155 24.30 44.08 0.76
N GLU A 156 23.74 44.33 -0.44
CA GLU A 156 22.99 45.55 -0.77
C GLU A 156 21.50 45.53 -0.34
N CYS A 157 21.01 44.41 0.19
CA CYS A 157 19.59 44.24 0.55
C CYS A 157 19.34 44.51 2.04
N ALA A 158 18.24 45.20 2.36
CA ALA A 158 17.81 45.39 3.75
C ALA A 158 17.42 44.05 4.40
N GLY A 159 18.02 43.74 5.55
CA GLY A 159 17.71 42.57 6.37
C GLY A 159 16.35 42.68 7.07
N PRO A 160 15.91 41.61 7.75
CA PRO A 160 14.60 41.59 8.41
C PRO A 160 14.60 42.47 9.67
N SER A 161 13.49 43.19 9.89
CA SER A 161 13.28 43.95 11.13
C SER A 161 12.98 43.02 12.31
N GLY A 162 13.09 43.53 13.54
CA GLY A 162 12.73 42.77 14.74
C GLY A 162 11.27 42.26 14.72
N ILE A 163 10.34 43.02 14.12
CA ILE A 163 8.93 42.62 13.97
C ILE A 163 8.79 41.48 12.97
N HIS A 164 9.53 41.52 11.85
CA HIS A 164 9.53 40.44 10.86
C HIS A 164 10.02 39.13 11.48
N LEU A 165 11.11 39.19 12.24
CA LEU A 165 11.64 38.03 12.97
C LEU A 165 10.70 37.55 14.08
N ALA A 166 10.07 38.46 14.83
CA ALA A 166 9.13 38.11 15.89
C ALA A 166 7.93 37.31 15.35
N VAL A 167 7.30 37.77 14.26
CA VAL A 167 6.17 37.07 13.63
C VAL A 167 6.59 35.70 13.10
N LEU A 168 7.74 35.62 12.43
CA LEU A 168 8.31 34.36 11.95
C LEU A 168 8.59 33.39 13.10
N TYR A 169 9.24 33.85 14.17
CA TYR A 169 9.59 33.02 15.32
C TYR A 169 8.39 32.61 16.15
N ILE A 170 7.32 33.40 16.23
CA ILE A 170 6.06 32.98 16.82
C ILE A 170 5.45 31.84 16.00
N GLY A 171 5.42 31.97 14.67
CA GLY A 171 4.95 30.89 13.78
C GLY A 171 5.79 29.62 13.93
N MET A 172 7.11 29.76 13.99
CA MET A 172 8.03 28.64 14.22
C MET A 172 7.87 28.01 15.62
N ALA A 173 7.74 28.82 16.68
CA ALA A 173 7.52 28.31 18.03
C ALA A 173 6.21 27.52 18.13
N LEU A 174 5.15 27.99 17.46
CA LEU A 174 3.89 27.26 17.36
C LEU A 174 4.04 25.95 16.59
N HIS A 175 4.85 25.91 15.52
CA HIS A 175 5.20 24.65 14.85
C HIS A 175 6.04 23.70 15.72
N VAL A 176 6.92 24.22 16.58
CA VAL A 176 7.65 23.42 17.57
C VAL A 176 6.68 22.80 18.57
N VAL A 177 5.74 23.60 19.08
CA VAL A 177 4.65 23.12 19.96
C VAL A 177 3.77 22.09 19.23
N ALA A 178 3.54 22.29 17.94
CA ALA A 178 2.80 21.35 17.13
C ALA A 178 3.50 20.00 16.99
N ALA A 179 4.80 20.01 16.69
CA ALA A 179 5.61 18.81 16.64
C ALA A 179 5.68 18.12 18.01
N ALA A 180 5.67 18.89 19.10
CA ALA A 180 5.60 18.38 20.46
C ALA A 180 4.32 17.58 20.66
N GLY A 181 3.17 18.17 20.35
CA GLY A 181 1.88 17.53 20.55
C GLY A 181 1.64 16.36 19.61
N PHE A 182 1.99 16.50 18.32
CA PHE A 182 1.58 15.60 17.25
C PHE A 182 2.47 14.35 17.11
N ASN A 183 3.78 14.52 16.92
CA ASN A 183 4.68 13.41 16.56
C ASN A 183 4.73 12.24 17.57
N PRO A 184 4.70 12.45 18.90
CA PRO A 184 4.75 11.36 19.86
C PRO A 184 3.37 10.75 20.15
N THR A 185 2.28 11.42 19.74
CA THR A 185 0.92 11.00 20.09
C THR A 185 0.09 10.53 18.91
N SER A 186 0.32 10.96 17.67
CA SER A 186 -0.58 10.67 16.54
C SER A 186 -0.66 9.17 16.24
N ILE A 187 0.49 8.52 16.03
CA ILE A 187 0.56 7.09 15.72
C ILE A 187 0.12 6.24 16.92
N PRO A 188 0.60 6.50 18.16
CA PRO A 188 0.11 5.78 19.34
C PRO A 188 -1.37 5.99 19.61
N PHE A 189 -1.89 7.21 19.42
CA PHE A 189 -3.32 7.50 19.56
C PHE A 189 -4.16 6.75 18.53
N GLY A 190 -3.71 6.65 17.28
CA GLY A 190 -4.36 5.83 16.27
C GLY A 190 -4.25 4.32 16.56
N ALA A 191 -3.13 3.88 17.15
CA ALA A 191 -2.96 2.52 17.65
C ALA A 191 -3.88 2.19 18.84
N ASP A 192 -4.12 3.15 19.74
CA ASP A 192 -5.04 3.03 20.88
C ASP A 192 -6.51 2.85 20.46
N GLN A 193 -6.81 3.07 19.18
CA GLN A 193 -8.13 2.80 18.61
C GLN A 193 -8.32 1.32 18.24
N PHE A 194 -7.33 0.45 18.48
CA PHE A 194 -7.46 -0.99 18.33
C PHE A 194 -7.59 -1.59 19.75
N ASP A 195 -8.73 -2.22 20.04
CA ASP A 195 -9.08 -2.70 21.40
C ASP A 195 -8.57 -4.14 21.64
N ALA A 196 -7.95 -4.36 22.81
CA ALA A 196 -7.35 -5.63 23.24
C ALA A 196 -8.34 -6.56 23.98
N ALA A 197 -9.64 -6.21 24.00
CA ALA A 197 -10.67 -6.92 24.76
C ALA A 197 -11.24 -8.17 24.05
N ASN A 198 -10.83 -8.46 22.81
CA ASN A 198 -11.29 -9.65 22.08
C ASN A 198 -10.17 -10.71 22.05
N ASP A 199 -10.51 -11.96 22.35
CA ASP A 199 -9.64 -13.14 22.46
C ASP A 199 -8.84 -13.52 21.18
N ASN A 200 -8.82 -12.66 20.16
CA ASN A 200 -8.16 -12.86 18.87
C ASN A 200 -6.89 -12.01 18.73
N GLU A 201 -5.83 -12.31 19.50
CA GLU A 201 -4.53 -11.60 19.47
C GLU A 201 -3.93 -11.48 18.05
N GLY A 202 -4.27 -12.39 17.13
CA GLY A 202 -3.83 -12.38 15.74
C GLY A 202 -4.48 -11.31 14.85
N GLU A 203 -5.75 -10.96 15.08
CA GLU A 203 -6.48 -9.94 14.30
C GLU A 203 -6.07 -8.52 14.69
N GLU A 204 -5.84 -8.30 15.99
CA GLU A 204 -5.33 -7.04 16.53
C GLU A 204 -3.92 -6.75 15.99
N ALA A 205 -3.00 -7.74 16.08
CA ALA A 205 -1.64 -7.60 15.57
C ALA A 205 -1.60 -7.35 14.05
N ALA A 206 -2.52 -7.96 13.29
CA ALA A 206 -2.66 -7.74 11.85
C ALA A 206 -3.24 -6.35 11.51
N GLY A 207 -4.26 -5.90 12.25
CA GLY A 207 -4.86 -4.57 12.11
C GLY A 207 -3.87 -3.46 12.44
N LEU A 208 -3.14 -3.60 13.54
CA LEU A 208 -2.12 -2.66 13.98
C LEU A 208 -0.94 -2.59 13.00
N LYS A 209 -0.48 -3.73 12.47
CA LYS A 209 0.57 -3.77 11.43
C LYS A 209 0.12 -3.12 10.12
N ARG A 210 -1.15 -3.30 9.72
CA ARG A 210 -1.74 -2.64 8.55
C ARG A 210 -1.79 -1.12 8.75
N TYR A 211 -2.20 -0.68 9.93
CA TYR A 211 -2.24 0.73 10.33
C TYR A 211 -0.84 1.39 10.25
N TYR A 212 0.18 0.77 10.85
CA TYR A 212 1.56 1.29 10.76
C TYR A 212 2.03 1.41 9.30
N ASN A 213 1.87 0.36 8.50
CA ASN A 213 2.27 0.38 7.08
C ASN A 213 1.52 1.47 6.29
N TRP A 214 0.24 1.68 6.59
CA TRP A 214 -0.58 2.70 5.96
C TRP A 214 -0.12 4.12 6.33
N CYS A 215 0.12 4.40 7.61
CA CYS A 215 0.65 5.69 8.08
C CYS A 215 2.01 6.02 7.42
N TYR A 216 2.89 5.05 7.26
CA TYR A 216 4.17 5.25 6.56
C TYR A 216 4.00 5.53 5.06
N ALA A 217 3.14 4.79 4.36
CA ALA A 217 2.89 5.02 2.93
C ALA A 217 2.33 6.42 2.67
N VAL A 218 1.41 6.86 3.53
CA VAL A 218 0.81 8.20 3.49
C VAL A 218 1.85 9.30 3.77
N ALA A 219 2.73 9.12 4.77
CA ALA A 219 3.81 10.08 5.04
C ALA A 219 4.80 10.21 3.87
N MET A 220 5.18 9.10 3.23
CA MET A 220 6.10 9.11 2.10
C MET A 220 5.48 9.79 0.87
N ALA A 221 4.21 9.53 0.58
CA ALA A 221 3.47 10.20 -0.50
C ALA A 221 3.35 11.71 -0.25
N ALA A 222 2.99 12.11 0.98
CA ALA A 222 2.91 13.52 1.36
C ALA A 222 4.27 14.22 1.25
N SER A 223 5.36 13.57 1.67
CA SER A 223 6.72 14.11 1.56
C SER A 223 7.15 14.29 0.10
N PHE A 224 6.87 13.33 -0.78
CA PHE A 224 7.20 13.45 -2.20
C PHE A 224 6.49 14.64 -2.87
N VAL A 225 5.21 14.86 -2.56
CA VAL A 225 4.45 16.04 -3.02
C VAL A 225 5.06 17.32 -2.46
N ALA A 226 5.47 17.32 -1.18
CA ALA A 226 6.11 18.46 -0.53
C ALA A 226 7.50 18.81 -1.12
N PHE A 227 8.25 17.87 -1.69
CA PHE A 227 9.56 18.15 -2.32
C PHE A 227 9.48 18.58 -3.79
N THR A 228 8.35 18.36 -4.45
CA THR A 228 8.18 18.61 -5.89
C THR A 228 7.19 19.74 -6.16
N PHE A 229 5.93 19.51 -5.82
CA PHE A 229 4.83 20.41 -6.13
C PHE A 229 4.89 21.70 -5.32
N VAL A 230 5.16 21.61 -4.02
CA VAL A 230 5.17 22.79 -3.12
C VAL A 230 6.28 23.79 -3.51
N PRO A 231 7.57 23.41 -3.63
CA PRO A 231 8.63 24.30 -4.11
C PRO A 231 8.37 24.88 -5.49
N TYR A 232 7.69 24.15 -6.38
CA TYR A 232 7.28 24.67 -7.67
C TYR A 232 6.30 25.84 -7.55
N VAL A 233 5.27 25.69 -6.70
CA VAL A 233 4.33 26.77 -6.40
C VAL A 233 5.02 27.94 -5.71
N GLN A 234 5.98 27.68 -4.80
CA GLN A 234 6.76 28.72 -4.10
C GLN A 234 7.59 29.57 -5.05
N ASP A 235 8.35 28.93 -5.95
CA ASP A 235 9.31 29.62 -6.81
C ASP A 235 8.68 30.18 -8.10
N LYS A 236 7.60 29.56 -8.63
CA LYS A 236 6.99 29.95 -9.93
C LYS A 236 5.63 30.61 -9.84
N VAL A 237 4.91 30.49 -8.72
CA VAL A 237 3.53 31.01 -8.59
C VAL A 237 3.42 32.04 -7.48
N SER A 238 3.45 31.63 -6.22
CA SER A 238 3.37 32.52 -5.06
C SER A 238 3.64 31.76 -3.75
N TRP A 239 4.50 32.34 -2.91
CA TRP A 239 4.72 31.89 -1.53
C TRP A 239 3.43 31.88 -0.70
N GLY A 240 2.56 32.89 -0.87
CA GLY A 240 1.30 32.99 -0.13
C GLY A 240 0.32 31.86 -0.48
N LEU A 241 0.17 31.55 -1.78
CA LEU A 241 -0.65 30.43 -2.22
C LEU A 241 -0.07 29.07 -1.79
N SER A 242 1.26 28.94 -1.82
CA SER A 242 1.94 27.73 -1.39
C SER A 242 1.70 27.38 0.07
N PHE A 243 1.64 28.36 0.97
CA PHE A 243 1.34 28.11 2.39
C PHE A 243 -0.16 28.14 2.68
N GLY A 244 -0.95 28.89 1.89
CA GLY A 244 -2.40 28.95 2.00
C GLY A 244 -3.09 27.62 1.69
N ILE A 245 -2.63 26.87 0.68
CA ILE A 245 -3.21 25.56 0.32
C ILE A 245 -3.09 24.55 1.49
N PRO A 246 -1.91 24.29 2.06
CA PRO A 246 -1.80 23.42 3.23
C PRO A 246 -2.52 23.95 4.48
N THR A 247 -2.57 25.28 4.67
CA THR A 247 -3.32 25.89 5.80
C THR A 247 -4.82 25.60 5.70
N ALA A 248 -5.40 25.75 4.51
CA ALA A 248 -6.81 25.46 4.28
C ALA A 248 -7.12 23.96 4.46
N LEU A 249 -6.26 23.08 3.93
CA LEU A 249 -6.41 21.64 4.11
C LEU A 249 -6.32 21.26 5.59
N MET A 250 -5.40 21.84 6.34
CA MET A 250 -5.23 21.56 7.76
C MET A 250 -6.40 22.05 8.61
N LEU A 251 -7.01 23.20 8.27
CA LEU A 251 -8.26 23.65 8.92
C LEU A 251 -9.38 22.63 8.73
N VAL A 252 -9.56 22.13 7.51
CA VAL A 252 -10.57 21.11 7.20
C VAL A 252 -10.27 19.81 7.96
N ALA A 253 -9.00 19.36 7.97
CA ALA A 253 -8.60 18.17 8.70
C ALA A 253 -8.80 18.31 10.22
N PHE A 254 -8.52 19.48 10.79
CA PHE A 254 -8.72 19.76 12.21
C PHE A 254 -10.20 19.79 12.60
N ALA A 255 -11.05 20.42 11.78
CA ALA A 255 -12.50 20.43 11.99
C ALA A 255 -13.08 19.01 11.95
N VAL A 256 -12.65 18.18 11.00
CA VAL A 256 -13.02 16.76 10.91
C VAL A 256 -12.52 15.97 12.13
N PHE A 257 -11.30 16.24 12.57
CA PHE A 257 -10.72 15.56 13.74
C PHE A 257 -11.49 15.87 15.03
N LEU A 258 -11.86 17.14 15.27
CA LEU A 258 -12.66 17.53 16.44
C LEU A 258 -14.08 16.98 16.38
N ALA A 259 -14.70 16.94 15.19
CA ALA A 259 -16.01 16.32 14.99
C ALA A 259 -15.99 14.82 15.36
N GLY A 260 -14.83 14.16 15.25
CA GLY A 260 -14.59 12.77 15.65
C GLY A 260 -14.34 12.54 17.14
N THR A 261 -14.25 13.58 17.98
CA THR A 261 -14.02 13.45 19.44
C THR A 261 -14.91 12.41 20.14
N PRO A 262 -16.24 12.34 19.90
CA PRO A 262 -17.10 11.35 20.53
C PRO A 262 -16.95 9.93 19.96
N LEU A 263 -16.00 9.68 19.05
CA LEU A 263 -15.71 8.37 18.49
C LEU A 263 -14.38 7.79 18.99
N TYR A 264 -13.50 8.64 19.50
CA TYR A 264 -12.18 8.21 19.96
C TYR A 264 -12.23 7.46 21.29
N VAL A 265 -11.31 6.50 21.42
CA VAL A 265 -10.92 5.92 22.70
C VAL A 265 -9.83 6.79 23.30
N HIS A 266 -10.05 7.16 24.55
CA HIS A 266 -9.12 7.97 25.34
C HIS A 266 -8.47 7.07 26.39
N VAL A 267 -7.21 6.75 26.17
CA VAL A 267 -6.39 6.04 27.15
C VAL A 267 -6.00 7.03 28.26
N PRO A 268 -6.29 6.73 29.54
CA PRO A 268 -5.86 7.58 30.65
C PRO A 268 -4.32 7.59 30.75
N PRO A 269 -3.72 8.69 31.25
CA PRO A 269 -2.28 8.75 31.43
C PRO A 269 -1.80 7.70 32.44
N GLU A 270 -0.85 6.84 32.04
CA GLU A 270 -0.27 5.76 32.88
C GLU A 270 0.81 6.27 33.85
N GLY A 271 1.06 7.57 33.89
CA GLY A 271 2.04 8.22 34.75
C GLY A 271 3.43 8.36 34.10
N SER A 272 4.36 8.96 34.83
CA SER A 272 5.68 9.30 34.26
C SER A 272 6.63 8.11 34.26
N ILE A 273 6.94 7.58 33.07
CA ILE A 273 8.03 6.61 32.84
C ILE A 273 9.37 7.15 33.37
N PHE A 274 9.60 8.47 33.24
CA PHE A 274 10.80 9.13 33.78
C PHE A 274 10.91 9.01 35.29
N SER A 275 9.78 8.96 36.02
CA SER A 275 9.79 8.73 37.46
C SER A 275 10.20 7.30 37.82
N SER A 276 9.82 6.30 37.01
CA SER A 276 10.27 4.91 37.17
C SER A 276 11.78 4.79 36.93
N VAL A 277 12.27 5.38 35.84
CA VAL A 277 13.71 5.43 35.54
C VAL A 277 14.48 6.12 36.67
N ALA A 278 14.01 7.29 37.12
CA ALA A 278 14.64 8.03 38.21
C ALA A 278 14.65 7.23 39.53
N ARG A 279 13.57 6.52 39.87
CA ARG A 279 13.50 5.65 41.05
C ARG A 279 14.52 4.53 40.98
N VAL A 280 14.64 3.83 39.86
CA VAL A 280 15.62 2.74 39.68
C VAL A 280 17.05 3.28 39.79
N LEU A 281 17.35 4.43 39.20
CA LEU A 281 18.66 5.08 39.30
C LEU A 281 18.98 5.43 40.76
N VAL A 282 18.06 6.13 41.45
CA VAL A 282 18.22 6.53 42.86
C VAL A 282 18.34 5.32 43.78
N ALA A 283 17.48 4.31 43.62
CA ALA A 283 17.48 3.09 44.42
C ALA A 283 18.76 2.27 44.20
N SER A 284 19.25 2.15 42.96
CA SER A 284 20.51 1.46 42.65
C SER A 284 21.71 2.18 43.28
N CYS A 285 21.74 3.51 43.24
CA CYS A 285 22.77 4.31 43.89
C CYS A 285 22.72 4.19 45.43
N ARG A 286 21.53 4.19 46.03
CA ARG A 286 21.36 4.00 47.48
C ARG A 286 21.80 2.60 47.93
N LYS A 287 21.52 1.58 47.12
CA LYS A 287 21.84 0.17 47.38
C LYS A 287 23.20 -0.25 46.79
N TRP A 288 24.05 0.69 46.37
CA TRP A 288 25.30 0.40 45.65
C TRP A 288 26.30 -0.47 46.41
N SER A 289 26.33 -0.39 47.76
CA SER A 289 27.21 -1.19 48.62
C SER A 289 26.71 -2.62 48.86
N LEU A 290 25.47 -2.96 48.50
CA LEU A 290 24.89 -4.29 48.74
C LEU A 290 25.43 -5.33 47.75
N LYS A 291 25.55 -6.58 48.20
CA LYS A 291 25.94 -7.72 47.37
C LYS A 291 24.70 -8.35 46.73
N LEU A 292 24.82 -8.78 45.48
CA LEU A 292 23.74 -9.44 44.76
C LEU A 292 23.69 -10.94 45.10
N PRO A 293 22.49 -11.52 45.33
CA PRO A 293 22.34 -12.96 45.44
C PRO A 293 22.64 -13.64 44.10
N HIS A 294 23.35 -14.77 44.11
CA HIS A 294 23.66 -15.62 42.94
C HIS A 294 24.14 -14.86 41.68
N PRO A 295 25.29 -14.14 41.71
CA PRO A 295 25.72 -13.20 40.65
C PRO A 295 26.04 -13.82 39.29
N ARG A 296 26.10 -15.16 39.19
CA ARG A 296 26.40 -15.91 37.96
C ARG A 296 25.19 -16.65 37.39
N ASP A 297 24.07 -16.70 38.12
CA ASP A 297 22.89 -17.44 37.70
C ASP A 297 21.65 -16.54 37.78
N ALA A 298 21.15 -16.15 36.60
CA ALA A 298 20.01 -15.25 36.47
C ALA A 298 18.72 -15.85 37.04
N ARG A 299 18.51 -17.17 36.95
CA ARG A 299 17.25 -17.80 37.42
C ARG A 299 17.21 -17.85 38.94
N GLN A 300 18.32 -18.24 39.57
CA GLN A 300 18.42 -18.25 41.02
C GLN A 300 18.41 -16.83 41.60
N GLN A 301 19.02 -15.88 40.90
CA GLN A 301 19.00 -14.48 41.29
C GLN A 301 17.58 -13.88 41.23
N GLU A 302 16.79 -14.18 40.18
CA GLU A 302 15.42 -13.66 40.04
C GLU A 302 14.50 -14.10 41.19
N ALA A 303 14.69 -15.31 41.72
CA ALA A 303 13.89 -15.84 42.83
C ALA A 303 14.08 -15.07 44.16
N HIS A 304 15.17 -14.32 44.30
CA HIS A 304 15.52 -13.57 45.51
C HIS A 304 15.32 -12.05 45.37
N LEU A 305 14.81 -11.58 44.23
CA LEU A 305 14.57 -10.17 43.95
C LEU A 305 13.07 -9.84 43.99
N TYR A 306 12.74 -8.58 44.25
CA TYR A 306 11.36 -8.10 44.31
C TYR A 306 10.68 -8.22 42.93
N ASN A 307 9.81 -9.21 42.80
CA ASN A 307 9.12 -9.59 41.56
C ASN A 307 7.64 -9.91 41.85
N PRO A 308 6.80 -8.89 42.14
CA PRO A 308 5.41 -9.11 42.54
C PRO A 308 4.59 -9.79 41.43
N PRO A 309 3.63 -10.68 41.79
CA PRO A 309 2.68 -11.26 40.84
C PRO A 309 1.70 -10.19 40.34
N PHE A 310 1.26 -10.32 39.08
CA PHE A 310 0.43 -9.32 38.41
C PHE A 310 -0.98 -9.26 39.03
N VAL A 311 -1.43 -8.09 39.48
CA VAL A 311 -2.78 -7.88 40.02
C VAL A 311 -3.76 -7.69 38.85
N ALA A 312 -4.82 -8.52 38.81
CA ALA A 312 -5.80 -8.65 37.72
C ALA A 312 -6.78 -7.47 37.56
N GLY A 313 -6.32 -6.22 37.75
CA GLY A 313 -7.15 -5.01 37.72
C GLY A 313 -6.94 -4.07 36.53
N GLY A 314 -6.00 -4.37 35.61
CA GLY A 314 -5.73 -3.55 34.44
C GLY A 314 -5.61 -4.42 33.19
N ASN A 315 -6.48 -4.19 32.21
CA ASN A 315 -6.59 -4.96 30.96
C ASN A 315 -5.39 -4.72 30.02
N GLY A 316 -4.21 -5.22 30.38
CA GLY A 316 -3.03 -5.19 29.50
C GLY A 316 -2.10 -6.37 29.79
N ARG A 317 -1.97 -7.29 28.82
CA ARG A 317 -0.94 -8.34 28.84
C ARG A 317 0.44 -7.70 28.66
N VAL A 318 1.14 -7.42 29.77
CA VAL A 318 2.53 -6.93 29.74
C VAL A 318 3.48 -8.12 29.69
N PHE A 319 4.37 -8.13 28.69
CA PHE A 319 5.41 -9.15 28.55
C PHE A 319 6.45 -9.04 29.69
N LYS A 320 6.61 -10.10 30.48
CA LYS A 320 7.59 -10.15 31.58
C LYS A 320 9.01 -10.25 31.01
N LEU A 321 9.87 -9.30 31.37
CA LEU A 321 11.28 -9.29 30.95
C LEU A 321 12.09 -10.29 31.81
N PRO A 322 12.84 -11.23 31.21
CA PRO A 322 13.71 -12.11 31.98
C PRO A 322 14.90 -11.33 32.55
N LEU A 323 15.31 -11.65 33.77
CA LEU A 323 16.46 -11.02 34.42
C LEU A 323 17.74 -11.23 33.58
N THR A 324 18.50 -10.16 33.34
CA THR A 324 19.78 -10.22 32.63
C THR A 324 20.99 -9.93 33.53
N LEU A 325 22.09 -10.64 33.31
CA LEU A 325 23.37 -10.43 34.03
C LEU A 325 24.21 -9.27 33.45
N GLN A 326 23.71 -8.55 32.45
CA GLN A 326 24.35 -7.33 31.97
C GLN A 326 23.89 -6.15 32.84
N LEU A 327 24.79 -5.21 33.12
CA LEU A 327 24.52 -4.03 33.94
C LEU A 327 23.97 -4.42 35.34
N THR A 328 24.62 -5.38 36.00
CA THR A 328 24.19 -5.93 37.31
C THR A 328 24.02 -4.88 38.40
N PHE A 329 24.69 -3.71 38.27
CA PHE A 329 24.49 -2.56 39.16
C PHE A 329 23.00 -2.22 39.36
N PHE A 330 22.19 -2.25 38.29
CA PHE A 330 20.76 -1.92 38.40
C PHE A 330 19.93 -3.01 39.11
N ASN A 331 20.40 -4.26 39.17
CA ASN A 331 19.72 -5.32 39.94
C ASN A 331 19.64 -5.01 41.42
N LYS A 332 20.50 -4.11 41.92
CA LYS A 332 20.52 -3.72 43.33
C LYS A 332 19.26 -2.95 43.75
N ALA A 333 18.57 -2.29 42.82
CA ALA A 333 17.31 -1.61 43.11
C ALA A 333 16.16 -2.56 43.49
N ALA A 334 16.24 -3.84 43.11
CA ALA A 334 15.22 -4.86 43.38
C ALA A 334 15.53 -5.74 44.61
N ILE A 335 16.58 -5.44 45.38
CA ILE A 335 16.93 -6.19 46.59
C ILE A 335 15.93 -5.81 47.71
N ILE A 336 15.26 -6.82 48.27
CA ILE A 336 14.42 -6.67 49.47
C ILE A 336 15.34 -6.65 50.69
N MET A 337 15.27 -5.60 51.50
CA MET A 337 16.00 -5.54 52.78
C MET A 337 15.17 -6.24 53.86
N THR A 338 15.74 -7.21 54.57
CA THR A 338 15.05 -8.05 55.56
C THR A 338 14.60 -7.30 56.82
N ASP A 339 15.18 -6.13 57.11
CA ASP A 339 14.99 -5.40 58.38
C ASP A 339 13.97 -4.23 58.30
N ALA A 340 13.27 -4.04 57.18
CA ALA A 340 12.31 -2.94 57.01
C ALA A 340 11.02 -3.42 56.32
N ASP A 341 9.86 -2.96 56.79
CA ASP A 341 8.54 -3.14 56.14
C ASP A 341 8.48 -2.39 54.79
N GLU A 342 9.28 -2.83 53.81
CA GLU A 342 9.37 -2.22 52.47
C GLU A 342 8.21 -2.63 51.57
N ILE A 343 7.43 -3.65 51.93
CA ILE A 343 6.29 -4.17 51.15
C ILE A 343 5.02 -4.03 51.98
N ARG A 344 4.02 -3.34 51.41
CA ARG A 344 2.69 -3.19 52.02
C ARG A 344 1.90 -4.51 51.92
N PRO A 345 0.82 -4.69 52.72
CA PRO A 345 -0.02 -5.89 52.68
C PRO A 345 -0.66 -6.16 51.31
N ASP A 346 -0.79 -5.12 50.47
CA ASP A 346 -1.29 -5.17 49.09
C ASP A 346 -0.22 -5.63 48.06
N GLY A 347 1.00 -5.92 48.50
CA GLY A 347 2.12 -6.32 47.66
C GLY A 347 2.89 -5.17 47.00
N THR A 348 2.52 -3.90 47.24
CA THR A 348 3.16 -2.72 46.66
C THR A 348 4.33 -2.20 47.52
N PRO A 349 5.33 -1.49 46.94
CA PRO A 349 6.45 -0.99 47.72
C PRO A 349 6.03 0.19 48.60
N ALA A 350 6.27 0.11 49.91
CA ALA A 350 5.99 1.16 50.88
C ALA A 350 6.78 2.46 50.57
N ARG A 351 7.99 2.31 50.00
CA ARG A 351 8.86 3.40 49.55
C ARG A 351 9.30 3.19 48.09
N PRO A 352 8.60 3.79 47.10
CA PRO A 352 8.90 3.61 45.68
C PRO A 352 10.29 4.08 45.23
N TRP A 353 11.00 4.88 46.04
CA TRP A 353 12.35 5.39 45.77
C TRP A 353 13.47 4.57 46.45
N SER A 354 13.16 3.50 47.20
CA SER A 354 14.14 2.56 47.75
C SER A 354 14.01 1.15 47.17
N LEU A 355 12.81 0.74 46.76
CA LEU A 355 12.54 -0.60 46.23
C LEU A 355 11.81 -0.52 44.87
N CYS A 356 12.38 -1.15 43.85
CA CYS A 356 11.84 -1.22 42.49
C CYS A 356 11.67 -2.68 42.05
N SER A 357 10.71 -2.96 41.16
CA SER A 357 10.50 -4.33 40.66
C SER A 357 11.57 -4.77 39.66
N VAL A 358 11.79 -6.09 39.54
CA VAL A 358 12.68 -6.67 38.51
C VAL A 358 12.31 -6.20 37.10
N GLN A 359 11.01 -6.07 36.81
CA GLN A 359 10.51 -5.53 35.54
C GLN A 359 11.02 -4.10 35.30
N GLN A 360 10.84 -3.19 36.27
CA GLN A 360 11.32 -1.80 36.16
C GLN A 360 12.84 -1.71 35.97
N VAL A 361 13.59 -2.61 36.61
CA VAL A 361 15.05 -2.69 36.48
C VAL A 361 15.47 -3.13 35.07
N GLU A 362 14.86 -4.18 34.51
CA GLU A 362 15.18 -4.65 33.16
C GLU A 362 14.75 -3.64 32.08
N GLU A 363 13.67 -2.89 32.31
CA GLU A 363 13.27 -1.77 31.44
C GLU A 363 14.36 -0.70 31.36
N VAL A 364 14.93 -0.28 32.49
CA VAL A 364 16.03 0.71 32.54
C VAL A 364 17.29 0.17 31.87
N LYS A 365 17.62 -1.11 32.08
CA LYS A 365 18.77 -1.73 31.42
C LYS A 365 18.63 -1.74 29.90
N CYS A 366 17.43 -2.01 29.37
CA CYS A 366 17.17 -1.93 27.94
C CYS A 366 17.46 -0.53 27.40
N LEU A 367 17.00 0.52 28.09
CA LEU A 367 17.27 1.92 27.71
C LEU A 367 18.77 2.23 27.71
N VAL A 368 19.49 1.86 28.78
CA VAL A 368 20.94 2.13 28.90
C VAL A 368 21.74 1.43 27.79
N LYS A 369 21.36 0.21 27.41
CA LYS A 369 22.03 -0.54 26.32
C LYS A 369 21.82 0.09 24.94
N ILE A 370 20.74 0.83 24.74
CA ILE A 370 20.40 1.48 23.46
C ILE A 370 21.22 2.77 23.25
N ILE A 371 21.59 3.49 24.32
CA ILE A 371 22.27 4.80 24.24
C ILE A 371 23.52 4.79 23.33
N PRO A 372 24.46 3.82 23.42
CA PRO A 372 25.66 3.83 22.58
C PRO A 372 25.33 3.74 21.08
N VAL A 373 24.36 2.91 20.70
CA VAL A 373 23.88 2.75 19.31
C VAL A 373 23.11 4.00 18.87
N TRP A 374 22.31 4.58 19.77
CA TRP A 374 21.58 5.83 19.54
C TRP A 374 22.52 7.01 19.23
N ILE A 375 23.67 7.12 19.92
CA ILE A 375 24.70 8.12 19.62
C ILE A 375 25.24 7.95 18.20
N SER A 376 25.50 6.72 17.75
CA SER A 376 25.96 6.49 16.38
C SER A 376 24.88 6.85 15.34
N GLY A 377 23.62 6.60 15.66
CA GLY A 377 22.48 7.02 14.86
C GLY A 377 22.41 8.54 14.71
N LEU A 378 22.60 9.27 15.80
CA LEU A 378 22.73 10.74 15.82
C LEU A 378 23.87 11.22 14.91
N LEU A 379 25.07 10.64 15.03
CA LEU A 379 26.22 11.01 14.19
C LEU A 379 25.95 10.75 12.69
N SER A 380 25.19 9.69 12.38
CA SER A 380 24.77 9.37 11.01
C SER A 380 23.80 10.43 10.45
N PHE A 381 22.90 10.96 11.29
CA PHE A 381 22.00 12.03 10.87
C PHE A 381 22.74 13.33 10.58
N ILE A 382 23.81 13.66 11.31
CA ILE A 382 24.63 14.86 11.01
C ILE A 382 25.15 14.78 9.58
N VAL A 383 25.70 13.61 9.19
CA VAL A 383 26.21 13.38 7.84
C VAL A 383 25.13 13.57 6.77
N SER A 384 23.93 13.01 6.99
CA SER A 384 22.83 13.19 6.03
C SER A 384 22.33 14.63 5.95
N THR A 385 22.17 15.31 7.09
CA THR A 385 21.68 16.69 7.19
C THR A 385 22.64 17.64 6.46
N GLU A 386 23.93 17.52 6.71
CA GLU A 386 24.94 18.37 6.06
C GLU A 386 24.99 18.15 4.56
N LEU A 387 24.95 16.89 4.10
CA LEU A 387 24.92 16.62 2.67
C LEU A 387 23.67 17.23 2.01
N THR A 388 22.47 17.11 2.60
CA THR A 388 21.26 17.69 2.03
C THR A 388 21.27 19.22 2.04
N ASN A 389 21.72 19.85 3.13
CA ASN A 389 21.80 21.31 3.26
C ASN A 389 22.74 21.91 2.23
N TYR A 390 23.94 21.36 2.10
CA TYR A 390 24.92 21.87 1.14
C TYR A 390 24.59 21.48 -0.30
N THR A 391 23.94 20.34 -0.55
CA THR A 391 23.45 20.01 -1.90
C THR A 391 22.42 21.04 -2.38
N PHE A 392 21.56 21.53 -1.49
CA PHE A 392 20.67 22.65 -1.81
C PHE A 392 21.45 23.94 -2.16
N LEU A 393 22.47 24.30 -1.37
CA LEU A 393 23.29 25.47 -1.65
C LEU A 393 24.10 25.33 -2.95
N GLN A 394 24.59 24.13 -3.26
CA GLN A 394 25.22 23.81 -4.55
C GLN A 394 24.22 24.02 -5.70
N ALA A 395 22.99 23.52 -5.56
CA ALA A 395 21.95 23.65 -6.56
C ALA A 395 21.56 25.11 -6.86
N LEU A 396 21.66 26.03 -5.89
CA LEU A 396 21.45 27.47 -6.10
C LEU A 396 22.47 28.10 -7.06
N THR A 397 23.64 27.47 -7.24
CA THR A 397 24.74 27.99 -8.06
C THR A 397 24.94 27.22 -9.36
N MET A 398 24.02 26.33 -9.72
CA MET A 398 24.12 25.44 -10.89
C MET A 398 23.00 25.71 -11.90
N ASP A 399 23.15 25.14 -13.09
CA ASP A 399 22.11 25.23 -14.12
C ASP A 399 20.92 24.32 -13.79
N LEU A 400 19.75 24.94 -13.62
CA LEU A 400 18.49 24.31 -13.20
C LEU A 400 17.60 23.89 -14.38
N HIS A 401 18.07 24.05 -15.63
CA HIS A 401 17.29 23.70 -16.81
C HIS A 401 17.27 22.19 -17.07
N ILE A 402 16.09 21.65 -17.38
CA ILE A 402 15.94 20.29 -17.89
C ILE A 402 16.09 20.30 -19.42
N GLY A 403 17.23 19.78 -19.91
CA GLY A 403 17.53 19.57 -21.34
C GLY A 403 18.46 20.62 -21.98
N SER A 404 18.96 20.35 -23.19
CA SER A 404 20.03 21.11 -23.86
C SER A 404 19.65 22.51 -24.40
N SER A 405 18.48 23.05 -24.06
CA SER A 405 17.96 24.30 -24.64
C SER A 405 17.61 25.27 -23.52
N SER A 406 18.10 26.52 -23.62
CA SER A 406 17.84 27.64 -22.70
C SER A 406 16.36 28.06 -22.55
N LYS A 407 15.44 27.36 -23.23
CA LYS A 407 13.97 27.47 -23.08
C LYS A 407 13.34 26.29 -22.30
N GLY A 408 14.15 25.46 -21.64
CA GLY A 408 13.72 24.28 -20.88
C GLY A 408 13.01 24.62 -19.56
N PHE A 409 12.34 23.63 -18.98
CA PHE A 409 11.71 23.75 -17.66
C PHE A 409 12.80 23.94 -16.59
N THR A 410 12.70 25.02 -15.81
CA THR A 410 13.60 25.28 -14.68
C THR A 410 13.04 24.64 -13.42
N ILE A 411 13.74 23.66 -12.86
CA ILE A 411 13.32 23.08 -11.57
C ILE A 411 13.64 24.03 -10.41
N PRO A 412 12.79 24.06 -9.37
CA PRO A 412 13.16 24.70 -8.11
C PRO A 412 14.44 24.04 -7.55
N PRO A 413 15.42 24.81 -7.03
CA PRO A 413 16.67 24.27 -6.51
C PRO A 413 16.46 23.18 -5.44
N VAL A 414 15.47 23.37 -4.55
CA VAL A 414 15.13 22.41 -3.48
C VAL A 414 14.65 21.06 -4.05
N SER A 415 14.04 21.05 -5.23
CA SER A 415 13.47 19.84 -5.82
C SER A 415 14.52 18.81 -6.24
N ILE A 416 15.81 19.16 -6.32
CA ILE A 416 16.86 18.16 -6.54
C ILE A 416 16.92 17.13 -5.40
N ILE A 417 16.59 17.53 -4.16
CA ILE A 417 16.53 16.66 -2.98
C ILE A 417 15.41 15.59 -3.14
N ALA A 418 14.47 15.78 -4.06
CA ALA A 418 13.50 14.73 -4.41
C ALA A 418 14.19 13.46 -4.94
N VAL A 419 15.39 13.55 -5.53
CA VAL A 419 16.18 12.38 -5.96
C VAL A 419 16.58 11.51 -4.77
N TYR A 420 16.98 12.13 -3.65
CA TYR A 420 17.31 11.43 -2.41
C TYR A 420 16.11 10.64 -1.87
N ASN A 421 14.93 11.27 -1.81
CA ASN A 421 13.68 10.62 -1.37
C ASN A 421 13.18 9.56 -2.36
N LEU A 422 13.26 9.82 -3.67
CA LEU A 422 12.91 8.86 -4.72
C LEU A 422 13.82 7.63 -4.66
N THR A 423 15.10 7.83 -4.38
CA THR A 423 16.03 6.71 -4.22
C THR A 423 15.66 5.86 -3.02
N ILE A 424 15.30 6.46 -1.87
CA ILE A 424 14.78 5.70 -0.72
C ILE A 424 13.51 4.93 -1.14
N LEU A 425 12.55 5.58 -1.80
CA LEU A 425 11.30 4.98 -2.25
C LEU A 425 11.49 3.78 -3.18
N LEU A 426 12.45 3.87 -4.11
CA LEU A 426 12.78 2.78 -5.04
C LEU A 426 13.66 1.71 -4.39
N PHE A 427 14.56 2.11 -3.49
CA PHE A 427 15.51 1.23 -2.85
C PHE A 427 14.88 0.34 -1.78
N VAL A 428 13.87 0.82 -1.05
CA VAL A 428 13.21 0.02 0.00
C VAL A 428 12.60 -1.27 -0.55
N PRO A 429 11.77 -1.24 -1.63
CA PRO A 429 11.32 -2.46 -2.29
C PRO A 429 12.47 -3.31 -2.84
N VAL A 430 13.52 -2.69 -3.38
CA VAL A 430 14.71 -3.41 -3.87
C VAL A 430 15.44 -4.12 -2.74
N TYR A 431 15.58 -3.49 -1.58
CA TYR A 431 16.16 -4.09 -0.39
C TYR A 431 15.31 -5.26 0.08
N ASP A 432 14.01 -5.06 0.30
CA ASP A 432 13.13 -6.12 0.83
C ASP A 432 12.94 -7.30 -0.14
N LEU A 433 12.94 -7.05 -1.45
CA LEU A 433 12.67 -8.07 -2.47
C LEU A 433 13.94 -8.76 -2.98
N LEU A 434 15.07 -8.07 -2.99
CA LEU A 434 16.32 -8.56 -3.59
C LEU A 434 17.42 -8.74 -2.55
N ILE A 435 17.79 -7.67 -1.81
CA ILE A 435 18.95 -7.69 -0.92
C ILE A 435 18.69 -8.50 0.35
N ALA A 436 17.57 -8.27 1.03
CA ALA A 436 17.15 -8.99 2.22
C ALA A 436 16.95 -10.47 1.90
N ARG A 437 16.29 -10.79 0.77
CA ARG A 437 16.12 -12.19 0.34
C ARG A 437 17.44 -12.86 -0.04
N ALA A 438 18.36 -12.14 -0.68
CA ALA A 438 19.70 -12.68 -0.98
C ALA A 438 20.52 -12.90 0.30
N ALA A 439 20.47 -11.95 1.23
CA ALA A 439 21.15 -12.04 2.50
C ALA A 439 20.55 -13.13 3.39
N GLN A 440 19.22 -13.31 3.41
CA GLN A 440 18.52 -14.40 4.13
C GLN A 440 19.04 -15.77 3.72
N ARG A 441 19.30 -15.96 2.42
CA ARG A 441 19.85 -17.23 1.90
C ARG A 441 21.27 -17.52 2.41
N VAL A 442 22.04 -16.48 2.71
CA VAL A 442 23.44 -16.60 3.17
C VAL A 442 23.54 -16.63 4.69
N THR A 443 22.81 -15.75 5.38
CA THR A 443 22.91 -15.54 6.84
C THR A 443 21.94 -16.40 7.63
N LYS A 444 20.86 -16.91 7.01
CA LYS A 444 19.76 -17.65 7.64
C LYS A 444 19.03 -16.86 8.75
N VAL A 445 19.07 -15.54 8.72
CA VAL A 445 18.34 -14.67 9.67
C VAL A 445 17.05 -14.16 9.01
N GLU A 446 15.91 -14.12 9.71
CA GLU A 446 14.59 -13.71 9.18
C GLU A 446 14.55 -12.32 8.48
N GLY A 447 15.49 -11.41 8.77
CA GLY A 447 15.63 -10.11 8.11
C GLY A 447 16.74 -10.01 7.05
N GLY A 448 17.46 -11.11 6.81
CA GLY A 448 18.58 -11.20 5.87
C GLY A 448 19.90 -10.69 6.40
N ILE A 449 19.90 -9.52 7.02
CA ILE A 449 21.00 -9.05 7.86
C ILE A 449 20.41 -8.61 9.18
N THR A 450 21.20 -8.63 10.26
CA THR A 450 20.72 -8.12 11.54
C THR A 450 20.41 -6.63 11.43
N VAL A 451 19.51 -6.13 12.27
CA VAL A 451 19.15 -4.70 12.27
C VAL A 451 20.39 -3.81 12.47
N LEU A 452 21.35 -4.26 13.27
CA LEU A 452 22.64 -3.57 13.46
C LEU A 452 23.53 -3.65 12.22
N GLN A 453 23.59 -4.79 11.53
CA GLN A 453 24.31 -4.88 10.24
C GLN A 453 23.70 -3.95 9.19
N ARG A 454 22.36 -3.88 9.13
CA ARG A 454 21.64 -2.96 8.24
C ARG A 454 22.02 -1.50 8.52
N GLN A 455 22.04 -1.10 9.80
CA GLN A 455 22.48 0.24 10.19
C GLN A 455 23.93 0.51 9.79
N GLY A 456 24.85 -0.43 10.06
CA GLY A 456 26.28 -0.31 9.76
C GLY A 456 26.58 -0.18 8.27
N VAL A 457 25.86 -0.91 7.40
CA VAL A 457 25.97 -0.74 5.94
C VAL A 457 25.57 0.68 5.52
N GLY A 458 24.51 1.23 6.11
CA GLY A 458 24.11 2.60 5.87
C GLY A 458 25.17 3.63 6.28
N VAL A 459 25.81 3.44 7.45
CA VAL A 459 26.92 4.30 7.91
C VAL A 459 28.15 4.20 6.97
N ALA A 460 28.43 3.02 6.43
CA ALA A 460 29.53 2.85 5.48
C ALA A 460 29.26 3.55 4.14
N ILE A 461 28.04 3.42 3.60
CA ILE A 461 27.65 4.03 2.32
C ILE A 461 27.59 5.56 2.44
N SER A 462 27.24 6.12 3.59
CA SER A 462 27.20 7.58 3.78
C SER A 462 28.59 8.22 3.68
N ALA A 463 29.66 7.53 4.08
CA ALA A 463 31.04 7.97 3.85
C ALA A 463 31.37 8.03 2.35
N VAL A 464 30.93 7.04 1.57
CA VAL A 464 31.09 7.02 0.11
C VAL A 464 30.32 8.18 -0.54
N ALA A 465 29.10 8.46 -0.08
CA ALA A 465 28.30 9.57 -0.59
C ALA A 465 29.01 10.93 -0.41
N LEU A 466 29.68 11.14 0.72
CA LEU A 466 30.44 12.36 1.00
C LEU A 466 31.72 12.47 0.14
N VAL A 467 32.41 11.37 -0.12
CA VAL A 467 33.55 11.36 -1.06
C VAL A 467 33.07 11.71 -2.47
N VAL A 468 31.96 11.13 -2.92
CA VAL A 468 31.33 11.47 -4.21
C VAL A 468 31.00 12.97 -4.24
N ALA A 469 30.37 13.49 -3.18
CA ALA A 469 30.03 14.91 -3.08
C ALA A 469 31.26 15.82 -3.12
N ALA A 470 32.37 15.44 -2.48
CA ALA A 470 33.62 16.19 -2.51
C ALA A 470 34.22 16.27 -3.92
N VAL A 471 34.19 15.17 -4.68
CA VAL A 471 34.67 15.13 -6.07
C VAL A 471 33.81 16.00 -6.98
N PHE A 472 32.49 15.93 -6.85
CA PHE A 472 31.58 16.76 -7.63
C PHE A 472 31.69 18.24 -7.26
N GLU A 473 31.85 18.57 -5.97
CA GLU A 473 32.05 19.95 -5.54
C GLU A 473 33.34 20.54 -6.10
N ARG A 474 34.44 19.77 -6.11
CA ARG A 474 35.69 20.23 -6.72
C ARG A 474 35.51 20.58 -8.20
N ARG A 475 34.75 19.77 -8.94
CA ARG A 475 34.41 20.04 -10.36
C ARG A 475 33.49 21.25 -10.51
N ARG A 476 32.42 21.33 -9.72
CA ARG A 476 31.46 22.44 -9.71
C ARG A 476 32.15 23.77 -9.43
N ARG A 477 32.95 23.82 -8.36
CA ARG A 477 33.71 24.99 -7.95
C ARG A 477 34.76 25.40 -8.99
N GLY A 478 35.49 24.44 -9.57
CA GLY A 478 36.45 24.73 -10.66
C GLY A 478 35.76 25.39 -11.85
N SER A 479 34.65 24.81 -12.30
CA SER A 479 33.82 25.34 -13.37
C SER A 479 33.24 26.74 -13.04
N ALA A 480 32.84 26.99 -11.79
CA ALA A 480 32.37 28.31 -11.36
C ALA A 480 33.50 29.37 -11.41
N LEU A 481 34.70 29.03 -10.93
CA LEU A 481 35.85 29.95 -10.92
C LEU A 481 36.34 30.30 -12.33
N GLU A 482 36.28 29.35 -13.27
CA GLU A 482 36.60 29.58 -14.70
C GLU A 482 35.58 30.51 -15.39
N ASN A 483 34.32 30.53 -14.93
CA ASN A 483 33.23 31.28 -15.55
C ASN A 483 32.82 32.54 -14.74
N GLY A 484 33.78 33.21 -14.11
CA GLY A 484 33.54 34.50 -13.43
C GLY A 484 33.01 34.41 -11.99
N GLY A 485 32.98 33.22 -11.40
CA GLY A 485 32.80 33.02 -9.94
C GLY A 485 31.38 33.11 -9.40
N ILE A 486 30.36 33.38 -10.24
CA ILE A 486 28.98 33.62 -9.79
C ILE A 486 28.11 32.35 -9.92
N THR A 487 28.05 31.75 -11.11
CA THR A 487 27.29 30.51 -11.36
C THR A 487 28.13 29.49 -12.13
N SER A 488 27.95 28.21 -11.80
CA SER A 488 28.52 27.10 -12.56
C SER A 488 27.57 26.73 -13.69
N PRO A 489 28.03 26.68 -14.96
CA PRO A 489 27.22 26.23 -16.09
C PRO A 489 26.90 24.73 -16.07
N MET A 490 27.32 24.02 -15.01
CA MET A 490 27.05 22.59 -14.84
C MET A 490 25.59 22.34 -14.49
N SER A 491 25.00 21.32 -15.12
CA SER A 491 23.63 20.88 -14.81
C SER A 491 23.51 20.36 -13.38
N VAL A 492 22.46 20.80 -12.68
CA VAL A 492 22.13 20.38 -11.31
C VAL A 492 21.92 18.87 -11.16
N PHE A 493 21.57 18.15 -12.23
CA PHE A 493 21.43 16.68 -12.19
C PHE A 493 22.75 15.95 -11.91
N LEU A 494 23.90 16.62 -12.04
CA LEU A 494 25.18 16.07 -11.61
C LEU A 494 25.30 15.90 -10.09
N LEU A 495 24.38 16.48 -9.31
CA LEU A 495 24.22 16.21 -7.87
C LEU A 495 23.38 14.93 -7.60
N SER A 496 22.78 14.31 -8.62
CA SER A 496 21.97 13.09 -8.44
C SER A 496 22.76 11.90 -7.89
N PRO A 497 24.03 11.64 -8.29
CA PRO A 497 24.81 10.53 -7.76
C PRO A 497 25.04 10.61 -6.24
N GLN A 498 25.45 11.77 -5.70
CA GLN A 498 25.64 11.95 -4.25
C GLN A 498 24.32 11.77 -3.49
N LEU A 499 23.21 12.26 -4.04
CA LEU A 499 21.87 12.12 -3.45
C LEU A 499 21.35 10.68 -3.52
N ALA A 500 21.61 9.95 -4.60
CA ALA A 500 21.22 8.56 -4.74
C ALA A 500 22.01 7.65 -3.79
N VAL A 501 23.34 7.82 -3.72
CA VAL A 501 24.17 7.04 -2.79
C VAL A 501 23.78 7.35 -1.34
N MET A 502 23.54 8.62 -1.00
CA MET A 502 23.04 8.97 0.34
C MET A 502 21.62 8.45 0.58
N GLY A 503 20.74 8.44 -0.43
CA GLY A 503 19.40 7.88 -0.31
C GLY A 503 19.43 6.38 0.01
N ILE A 504 20.33 5.62 -0.62
CA ILE A 504 20.58 4.22 -0.28
C ILE A 504 21.12 4.11 1.16
N ALA A 505 22.11 4.92 1.53
CA ALA A 505 22.69 4.93 2.87
C ALA A 505 21.62 5.15 3.96
N VAL A 506 20.75 6.12 3.76
CA VAL A 506 19.68 6.45 4.70
C VAL A 506 18.59 5.39 4.71
N ALA A 507 18.23 4.79 3.57
CA ALA A 507 17.27 3.68 3.56
C ALA A 507 17.75 2.48 4.38
N PHE A 508 19.05 2.20 4.38
CA PHE A 508 19.65 1.21 5.29
C PHE A 508 19.65 1.68 6.74
N ASN A 509 20.12 2.90 7.01
CA ASN A 509 20.36 3.39 8.37
C ASN A 509 19.08 3.80 9.10
N MET A 510 18.23 4.64 8.51
CA MET A 510 17.00 5.18 9.11
C MET A 510 15.98 4.09 9.43
N ILE A 511 15.74 3.18 8.49
CA ILE A 511 14.80 2.07 8.70
C ILE A 511 15.35 1.11 9.74
N GLY A 512 16.66 0.82 9.68
CA GLY A 512 17.33 0.04 10.71
C GLY A 512 17.25 0.67 12.10
N GLN A 513 17.38 1.99 12.23
CA GLN A 513 17.22 2.69 13.51
C GLN A 513 15.78 2.61 14.04
N LEU A 514 14.79 2.86 13.18
CA LEU A 514 13.39 2.84 13.57
C LEU A 514 12.93 1.43 14.00
N GLU A 515 13.36 0.40 13.27
CA GLU A 515 13.12 -1.01 13.61
C GLU A 515 13.84 -1.42 14.91
N PHE A 516 15.06 -0.93 15.11
CA PHE A 516 15.82 -1.18 16.34
C PHE A 516 15.13 -0.56 17.56
N TYR A 517 14.73 0.71 17.53
CA TYR A 517 14.06 1.32 18.68
C TYR A 517 12.72 0.65 18.98
N ASN A 518 11.91 0.35 17.97
CA ASN A 518 10.60 -0.28 18.20
C ASN A 518 10.69 -1.73 18.70
N THR A 519 11.75 -2.46 18.37
CA THR A 519 11.93 -3.86 18.82
C THR A 519 12.69 -3.97 20.15
N GLN A 520 13.57 -3.02 20.46
CA GLN A 520 14.45 -3.11 21.63
C GLN A 520 13.95 -2.32 22.84
N PHE A 521 13.06 -1.34 22.67
CA PHE A 521 12.40 -0.70 23.81
C PHE A 521 11.44 -1.67 24.53
N PRO A 522 11.18 -1.47 25.83
CA PRO A 522 10.12 -2.17 26.53
C PRO A 522 8.74 -1.89 25.93
N ASP A 523 7.83 -2.85 26.03
CA ASP A 523 6.50 -2.77 25.40
C ASP A 523 5.62 -1.63 25.97
N GLN A 524 5.87 -1.23 27.21
CA GLN A 524 5.21 -0.09 27.86
C GLN A 524 5.78 1.28 27.43
N MET A 525 6.87 1.32 26.64
CA MET A 525 7.60 2.56 26.29
C MET A 525 7.58 2.85 24.78
N ARG A 526 6.51 2.46 24.07
CA ARG A 526 6.38 2.63 22.61
C ARG A 526 6.38 4.10 22.16
N THR A 527 5.76 5.00 22.93
CA THR A 527 5.80 6.46 22.69
C THR A 527 7.24 6.99 22.77
N LEU A 528 8.00 6.52 23.77
CA LEU A 528 9.40 6.90 23.98
C LEU A 528 10.34 6.31 22.90
N ALA A 529 10.07 5.11 22.39
CA ALA A 529 10.82 4.50 21.30
C ALA A 529 10.80 5.37 20.03
N ASN A 530 9.62 5.90 19.68
CA ASN A 530 9.46 6.81 18.54
C ASN A 530 10.06 8.20 18.85
N ALA A 531 9.91 8.70 20.09
CA ALA A 531 10.53 9.96 20.50
C ALA A 531 12.07 9.90 20.40
N ALA A 532 12.70 8.77 20.75
CA ALA A 532 14.15 8.60 20.67
C ALA A 532 14.71 8.79 19.25
N PHE A 533 13.98 8.36 18.22
CA PHE A 533 14.33 8.62 16.83
C PHE A 533 14.36 10.13 16.52
N TYR A 534 13.31 10.86 16.92
CA TYR A 534 13.24 12.31 16.74
C TYR A 534 14.28 13.04 17.60
N CYS A 535 14.60 12.56 18.81
CA CYS A 535 15.68 13.11 19.61
C CYS A 535 17.03 12.99 18.92
N ALA A 536 17.34 11.83 18.31
CA ALA A 536 18.59 11.65 17.57
C ALA A 536 18.67 12.63 16.40
N GLN A 537 17.57 12.78 15.66
CA GLN A 537 17.47 13.73 14.56
C GLN A 537 17.59 15.19 15.05
N GLY A 538 16.93 15.55 16.15
CA GLY A 538 17.00 16.90 16.72
C GLY A 538 18.39 17.25 17.22
N ALA A 539 19.04 16.32 17.94
CA ALA A 539 20.40 16.46 18.41
C ALA A 539 21.38 16.63 17.24
N SER A 540 21.16 15.89 16.16
CA SER A 540 21.97 16.01 14.95
C SER A 540 21.85 17.38 14.28
N ASN A 541 20.67 18.00 14.27
CA ASN A 541 20.47 19.32 13.65
C ASN A 541 21.20 20.43 14.42
N TYR A 542 21.21 20.40 15.76
CA TYR A 542 22.03 21.34 16.53
C TYR A 542 23.53 21.05 16.38
N MET A 543 23.90 19.76 16.37
CA MET A 543 25.29 19.34 16.23
C MET A 543 25.84 19.66 14.84
N ALA A 544 25.02 19.63 13.79
CA ALA A 544 25.36 20.07 12.43
C ALA A 544 25.85 21.53 12.43
N THR A 545 25.04 22.44 12.97
CA THR A 545 25.46 23.84 13.16
C THR A 545 26.72 23.97 14.03
N LEU A 546 26.85 23.17 15.09
CA LEU A 546 28.08 23.19 15.91
C LEU A 546 29.32 22.73 15.12
N VAL A 547 29.21 21.67 14.31
CA VAL A 547 30.28 21.16 13.46
C VAL A 547 30.72 22.22 12.47
N VAL A 548 29.78 22.87 11.78
CA VAL A 548 30.09 23.98 10.85
C VAL A 548 30.78 25.14 11.56
N ASN A 549 30.31 25.51 12.76
CA ASN A 549 30.92 26.57 13.56
C ASN A 549 32.34 26.21 14.01
N ILE A 550 32.58 24.98 14.44
CA ILE A 550 33.92 24.48 14.81
C ILE A 550 34.84 24.50 13.60
N VAL A 551 34.40 23.97 12.46
CA VAL A 551 35.19 23.94 11.22
C VAL A 551 35.53 25.37 10.79
N ASN A 552 34.55 26.28 10.76
CA ASN A 552 34.79 27.67 10.39
C ASN A 552 35.70 28.39 11.39
N ALA A 553 35.55 28.18 12.70
CA ALA A 553 36.42 28.77 13.71
C ALA A 553 37.87 28.30 13.58
N ARG A 554 38.09 27.00 13.29
CA ARG A 554 39.42 26.43 13.11
C ARG A 554 40.07 26.84 11.80
N THR A 555 39.28 26.92 10.73
CA THR A 555 39.80 27.18 9.37
C THR A 555 40.06 28.67 9.11
N ARG A 556 39.30 29.58 9.74
CA ARG A 556 39.57 31.03 9.69
C ARG A 556 40.95 31.41 10.24
N ARG A 557 41.51 30.62 11.16
CA ARG A 557 42.83 30.87 11.78
C ARG A 557 44.01 30.68 10.82
N HIS A 558 43.84 29.93 9.72
CA HIS A 558 44.91 29.58 8.78
C HIS A 558 44.62 29.93 7.31
N GLY A 559 43.43 30.47 7.00
CA GLY A 559 42.95 30.65 5.61
C GLY A 559 42.46 32.06 5.27
N GLY A 560 43.30 33.10 5.41
CA GLY A 560 43.03 34.43 4.84
C GLY A 560 41.75 35.15 5.34
N GLY A 561 41.21 34.74 6.50
CA GLY A 561 40.02 35.35 7.12
C GLY A 561 38.67 34.73 6.75
N GLN A 562 38.60 33.83 5.76
CA GLN A 562 37.36 33.11 5.40
C GLN A 562 37.46 31.62 5.78
N GLY A 563 36.42 31.07 6.41
CA GLY A 563 36.37 29.65 6.79
C GLY A 563 36.10 28.74 5.58
N TRP A 564 36.21 27.41 5.76
CA TRP A 564 35.89 26.45 4.68
C TRP A 564 34.46 26.54 4.17
N VAL A 565 33.51 27.00 5.00
CA VAL A 565 32.12 27.23 4.63
C VAL A 565 31.75 28.72 4.86
N PRO A 566 32.16 29.63 3.95
CA PRO A 566 31.72 31.01 3.98
C PRO A 566 30.29 31.15 3.41
N ASN A 567 29.71 32.37 3.49
CA ASN A 567 28.36 32.64 2.96
C ASN A 567 28.27 32.49 1.44
N ASP A 568 29.39 32.62 0.73
CA ASP A 568 29.50 32.29 -0.69
C ASP A 568 30.22 30.95 -0.84
N ILE A 569 29.49 29.95 -1.32
CA ILE A 569 29.99 28.59 -1.56
C ILE A 569 31.12 28.55 -2.61
N ASN A 570 31.18 29.51 -3.54
CA ASN A 570 32.22 29.57 -4.57
C ASN A 570 33.55 30.05 -3.99
N ALA A 571 33.51 30.98 -3.03
CA ALA A 571 34.68 31.42 -2.27
C ALA A 571 35.19 30.35 -1.30
N GLY A 572 34.30 29.49 -0.80
CA GLY A 572 34.59 28.44 0.17
C GLY A 572 35.36 27.24 -0.35
N LYS A 573 35.66 26.30 0.57
CA LYS A 573 36.28 24.99 0.30
C LYS A 573 35.35 23.88 0.78
N LEU A 574 34.16 23.83 0.20
CA LEU A 574 33.14 22.83 0.57
C LEU A 574 33.60 21.39 0.26
N ASP A 575 34.47 21.19 -0.73
CA ASP A 575 35.07 19.88 -0.99
C ASP A 575 35.90 19.38 0.19
N TYR A 576 36.64 20.27 0.86
CA TYR A 576 37.39 19.92 2.08
C TYR A 576 36.47 19.62 3.27
N PHE A 577 35.37 20.36 3.39
CA PHE A 577 34.34 20.07 4.38
C PHE A 577 33.73 18.68 4.15
N TYR A 578 33.39 18.31 2.91
CA TYR A 578 32.89 16.97 2.61
C TYR A 578 33.92 15.86 2.89
N TYR A 579 35.21 16.07 2.61
CA TYR A 579 36.25 15.11 3.02
C TYR A 579 36.36 14.97 4.54
N ALA A 580 36.30 16.08 5.29
CA ALA A 580 36.31 16.04 6.75
C ALA A 580 35.07 15.31 7.31
N MET A 581 33.90 15.54 6.72
CA MET A 581 32.68 14.81 7.05
C MET A 581 32.78 13.32 6.68
N ALA A 582 33.51 12.96 5.62
CA ALA A 582 33.73 11.57 5.25
C ALA A 582 34.61 10.86 6.29
N VAL A 583 35.66 11.53 6.79
CA VAL A 583 36.46 11.03 7.92
C VAL A 583 35.60 10.89 9.17
N PHE A 584 34.74 11.87 9.47
CA PHE A 584 33.79 11.81 10.57
C PHE A 584 32.83 10.61 10.45
N ALA A 585 32.33 10.31 9.25
CA ALA A 585 31.50 9.15 8.98
C ALA A 585 32.26 7.82 9.18
N VAL A 586 33.54 7.74 8.80
CA VAL A 586 34.40 6.56 9.04
C VAL A 586 34.67 6.36 10.53
N VAL A 587 34.95 7.43 11.28
CA VAL A 587 35.10 7.37 12.74
C VAL A 587 33.80 6.90 13.39
N ASN A 588 32.65 7.39 12.93
CA ASN A 588 31.35 6.92 13.39
C ASN A 588 31.12 5.43 13.05
N LEU A 589 31.56 4.95 11.88
CA LEU A 589 31.49 3.53 11.54
C LEU A 589 32.31 2.68 12.51
N ILE A 590 33.53 3.10 12.86
CA ILE A 590 34.37 2.40 13.84
C ILE A 590 33.67 2.38 15.21
N TYR A 591 33.16 3.51 15.66
CA TYR A 591 32.40 3.62 16.90
C TYR A 591 31.17 2.70 16.89
N PHE A 592 30.40 2.68 15.80
CA PHE A 592 29.25 1.80 15.61
C PHE A 592 29.62 0.32 15.70
N LEU A 593 30.71 -0.09 15.07
CA LEU A 593 31.17 -1.48 15.09
C LEU A 593 31.57 -1.91 16.51
N VAL A 594 32.25 -1.05 17.27
CA VAL A 594 32.57 -1.31 18.67
C VAL A 594 31.29 -1.44 19.51
N CYS A 595 30.34 -0.50 19.38
CA CYS A 595 29.09 -0.54 20.13
C CYS A 595 28.21 -1.75 19.78
N SER A 596 28.10 -2.09 18.50
CA SER A 596 27.32 -3.25 18.03
C SER A 596 27.91 -4.59 18.47
N TYR A 597 29.24 -4.68 18.61
CA TYR A 597 29.91 -5.87 19.14
C TYR A 597 29.53 -6.14 20.60
N PHE A 598 29.37 -5.10 21.42
CA PHE A 598 28.98 -5.23 22.83
C PHE A 598 27.46 -5.32 23.06
N TYR A 599 26.63 -5.06 22.04
CA TYR A 599 25.17 -5.07 22.16
C TYR A 599 24.60 -6.49 22.13
N ARG A 600 23.62 -6.78 23.01
CA ARG A 600 22.86 -8.04 23.01
C ARG A 600 21.35 -7.75 22.87
N TYR A 601 20.71 -8.45 21.94
CA TYR A 601 19.28 -8.32 21.63
C TYR A 601 18.37 -8.77 22.79
N LYS A 602 17.22 -8.09 22.92
CA LYS A 602 16.11 -8.46 23.80
C LYS A 602 15.51 -9.81 23.33
N GLY A 603 15.44 -10.82 24.22
CA GLY A 603 14.68 -12.07 23.97
C GLY A 603 15.45 -13.32 23.46
N TRP A 604 16.79 -13.31 23.37
CA TRP A 604 17.56 -14.47 22.88
C TRP A 604 17.54 -15.68 23.85
N LYS A 605 16.85 -16.78 23.47
CA LYS A 605 17.00 -18.12 24.06
C LYS A 605 17.66 -19.05 23.04
N GLY A 606 18.67 -19.81 23.47
CA GLY A 606 19.50 -20.67 22.63
C GLY A 606 18.70 -21.71 21.83
N SER A 607 19.08 -21.84 20.56
CA SER A 607 18.61 -22.79 19.56
C SER A 607 18.52 -24.24 20.05
N ILE A 608 17.31 -24.83 20.03
CA ILE A 608 17.07 -26.26 19.71
C ILE A 608 15.67 -26.32 19.03
N HIS A 609 15.57 -27.04 17.90
CA HIS A 609 14.37 -27.34 17.07
C HIS A 609 13.99 -26.45 15.86
N GLY A 610 14.94 -25.74 15.24
CA GLY A 610 14.67 -24.91 14.05
C GLY A 610 15.03 -25.48 12.67
N SER A 611 15.52 -26.71 12.52
CA SER A 611 16.25 -27.07 11.28
C SER A 611 15.41 -27.61 10.12
N TYR A 612 14.11 -27.86 10.26
CA TYR A 612 13.29 -28.41 9.16
C TYR A 612 12.25 -27.42 8.57
N GLY A 613 11.69 -26.51 9.38
CA GLY A 613 10.70 -25.51 8.91
C GLY A 613 11.27 -24.28 8.19
N GLU A 614 12.48 -23.83 8.54
CA GLU A 614 13.10 -22.61 7.98
C GLU A 614 13.61 -22.77 6.55
N ARG A 615 14.01 -23.99 6.16
CA ARG A 615 14.45 -24.27 4.78
C ARG A 615 13.30 -24.23 3.78
N VAL A 616 12.06 -24.44 4.22
CA VAL A 616 10.88 -24.36 3.34
C VAL A 616 10.44 -22.89 3.19
N SER A 617 10.40 -22.10 4.25
CA SER A 617 9.96 -20.68 4.18
C SER A 617 10.93 -19.77 3.39
N ALA A 618 12.25 -19.89 3.60
CA ALA A 618 13.25 -19.09 2.88
C ALA A 618 13.37 -19.49 1.40
N ALA A 619 13.09 -20.75 1.08
CA ALA A 619 13.14 -21.26 -0.27
C ALA A 619 11.83 -20.97 -1.05
N VAL A 620 10.68 -20.99 -0.37
CA VAL A 620 9.39 -20.49 -0.91
C VAL A 620 9.50 -19.01 -1.29
N GLY A 621 10.19 -18.18 -0.51
CA GLY A 621 10.45 -16.75 -0.84
C GLY A 621 11.35 -16.50 -2.06
N ALA A 622 12.20 -17.47 -2.41
CA ALA A 622 13.17 -17.41 -3.48
C ALA A 622 12.62 -17.83 -4.85
N GLY A 623 11.69 -18.80 -4.85
CA GLY A 623 11.03 -19.28 -6.05
C GLY A 623 9.68 -18.61 -6.33
N GLN A 624 9.19 -17.67 -5.52
CA GLN A 624 7.77 -17.25 -5.60
C GLN A 624 7.31 -16.95 -7.04
N PRO A 625 6.21 -17.58 -7.50
CA PRO A 625 5.88 -17.63 -8.92
C PRO A 625 5.31 -16.29 -9.45
N HIS A 626 5.06 -15.31 -8.56
CA HIS A 626 4.67 -13.94 -8.92
C HIS A 626 5.63 -13.21 -9.88
N ARG A 627 6.93 -13.56 -9.87
CA ARG A 627 7.93 -12.94 -10.77
C ARG A 627 7.76 -13.40 -12.21
N LEU A 628 7.53 -14.69 -12.41
CA LEU A 628 7.16 -15.23 -13.71
C LEU A 628 5.83 -14.63 -14.18
N TYR A 629 4.87 -14.47 -13.25
CA TYR A 629 3.57 -13.89 -13.59
C TYR A 629 3.68 -12.46 -14.09
N MET A 630 4.47 -11.62 -13.40
CA MET A 630 4.70 -10.25 -13.83
C MET A 630 5.37 -10.19 -15.21
N ALA A 631 6.39 -11.01 -15.43
CA ALA A 631 7.12 -11.04 -16.70
C ALA A 631 6.22 -11.53 -17.85
N THR A 632 5.45 -12.60 -17.64
CA THR A 632 4.49 -13.13 -18.61
C THR A 632 3.35 -12.14 -18.88
N ALA A 633 2.79 -11.51 -17.85
CA ALA A 633 1.74 -10.51 -17.99
C ALA A 633 2.24 -9.24 -18.68
N MET A 634 3.44 -8.77 -18.37
CA MET A 634 4.04 -7.61 -19.04
C MET A 634 4.35 -7.90 -20.51
N ALA A 635 4.92 -9.08 -20.80
CA ALA A 635 5.21 -9.50 -22.17
C ALA A 635 3.94 -9.65 -23.01
N PHE A 636 2.91 -10.28 -22.44
CA PHE A 636 1.60 -10.35 -23.07
C PHE A 636 1.00 -8.97 -23.33
N ASN A 637 0.92 -8.10 -22.31
CA ASN A 637 0.33 -6.76 -22.45
C ASN A 637 1.12 -5.86 -23.40
N ALA A 638 2.45 -6.02 -23.47
CA ALA A 638 3.29 -5.30 -24.41
C ALA A 638 2.96 -5.60 -25.88
N PHE A 639 2.42 -6.77 -26.20
CA PHE A 639 1.94 -7.07 -27.55
C PHE A 639 0.42 -6.88 -27.70
N ALA A 640 -0.36 -7.48 -26.79
CA ALA A 640 -1.82 -7.58 -26.92
C ALA A 640 -2.52 -6.21 -26.90
N GLN A 641 -2.06 -5.25 -26.10
CA GLN A 641 -2.68 -3.93 -26.02
C GLN A 641 -2.41 -3.05 -27.28
N PRO A 642 -1.17 -2.92 -27.77
CA PRO A 642 -0.87 -2.17 -28.98
C PRO A 642 -1.05 -2.98 -30.28
N VAL A 643 -1.56 -4.21 -30.25
CA VAL A 643 -1.64 -5.09 -31.44
C VAL A 643 -2.41 -4.43 -32.58
N THR A 644 -3.51 -3.73 -32.30
CA THR A 644 -4.26 -3.00 -33.34
C THR A 644 -3.39 -1.93 -34.01
N ASN A 645 -2.61 -1.18 -33.24
CA ASN A 645 -1.67 -0.19 -33.76
C ASN A 645 -0.56 -0.86 -34.57
N TYR A 646 -0.06 -2.01 -34.12
CA TYR A 646 0.92 -2.81 -34.85
C TYR A 646 0.37 -3.30 -36.19
N LEU A 647 -0.86 -3.83 -36.22
CA LEU A 647 -1.51 -4.30 -37.44
C LEU A 647 -1.73 -3.18 -38.46
N ILE A 648 -2.11 -1.98 -37.99
CA ILE A 648 -2.35 -0.82 -38.84
C ILE A 648 -1.05 -0.22 -39.35
N LYS A 649 -0.10 0.11 -38.46
CA LYS A 649 1.14 0.82 -38.81
C LYS A 649 2.17 -0.08 -39.47
N ARG A 650 2.28 -1.35 -39.03
CA ARG A 650 3.34 -2.27 -39.47
C ARG A 650 2.89 -3.31 -40.47
N TYR A 651 1.66 -3.81 -40.36
CA TYR A 651 1.11 -4.78 -41.30
C TYR A 651 0.24 -4.17 -42.41
N ASN A 652 0.11 -2.83 -42.45
CA ASN A 652 -0.70 -2.09 -43.43
C ASN A 652 -2.15 -2.60 -43.51
N MET A 653 -2.72 -3.12 -42.42
CA MET A 653 -4.11 -3.57 -42.38
C MET A 653 -5.06 -2.38 -42.24
N LYS A 654 -6.22 -2.45 -42.92
CA LYS A 654 -7.29 -1.46 -42.73
C LYS A 654 -7.78 -1.49 -41.27
N PRO A 655 -8.11 -0.34 -40.64
CA PRO A 655 -8.52 -0.29 -39.24
C PRO A 655 -9.59 -1.30 -38.84
N ASN A 656 -10.68 -1.42 -39.60
CA ASN A 656 -11.74 -2.38 -39.27
C ASN A 656 -11.29 -3.85 -39.39
N THR A 657 -10.34 -4.15 -40.27
CA THR A 657 -9.79 -5.51 -40.40
C THR A 657 -8.85 -5.81 -39.24
N ALA A 658 -8.03 -4.85 -38.84
CA ALA A 658 -7.16 -4.96 -37.67
C ALA A 658 -7.97 -5.14 -36.38
N THR A 659 -9.06 -4.39 -36.18
CA THR A 659 -9.95 -4.56 -35.02
C THR A 659 -10.61 -5.93 -35.01
N LYS A 660 -11.05 -6.47 -36.16
CA LYS A 660 -11.61 -7.83 -36.24
C LYS A 660 -10.59 -8.90 -35.86
N VAL A 661 -9.37 -8.82 -36.39
CA VAL A 661 -8.29 -9.76 -36.06
C VAL A 661 -7.95 -9.67 -34.57
N THR A 662 -7.89 -8.45 -34.02
CA THR A 662 -7.64 -8.21 -32.60
C THR A 662 -8.75 -8.76 -31.72
N ASN A 663 -10.02 -8.60 -32.08
CA ASN A 663 -11.16 -9.15 -31.34
C ASN A 663 -11.19 -10.67 -31.39
N ILE A 664 -10.87 -11.30 -32.53
CA ILE A 664 -10.76 -12.76 -32.64
C ILE A 664 -9.63 -13.25 -31.75
N PHE A 665 -8.47 -12.60 -31.81
CA PHE A 665 -7.34 -12.92 -30.95
C PHE A 665 -7.69 -12.77 -29.47
N SER A 666 -8.35 -11.66 -29.10
CA SER A 666 -8.87 -11.38 -27.76
C SER A 666 -9.83 -12.44 -27.27
N GLY A 667 -10.82 -12.80 -28.08
CA GLY A 667 -11.74 -13.89 -27.78
C GLY A 667 -10.99 -15.19 -27.55
N THR A 668 -10.08 -15.54 -28.45
CA THR A 668 -9.36 -16.82 -28.39
C THR A 668 -8.46 -16.91 -27.16
N TYR A 669 -7.64 -15.89 -26.88
CA TYR A 669 -6.75 -15.91 -25.72
C TYR A 669 -7.54 -15.87 -24.41
N SER A 670 -8.69 -15.19 -24.35
CA SER A 670 -9.50 -15.10 -23.13
C SER A 670 -10.31 -16.37 -22.83
N PHE A 671 -10.61 -17.24 -23.82
CA PHE A 671 -11.22 -18.55 -23.59
C PHE A 671 -10.22 -19.68 -23.27
N SER A 672 -8.98 -19.54 -23.74
CA SER A 672 -7.92 -20.50 -23.48
C SER A 672 -7.71 -20.89 -22.00
N PRO A 673 -7.95 -20.02 -20.99
CA PRO A 673 -7.81 -20.36 -19.57
C PRO A 673 -8.77 -21.44 -19.10
N VAL A 674 -9.93 -21.63 -19.76
CA VAL A 674 -10.85 -22.73 -19.42
C VAL A 674 -10.23 -24.08 -19.76
N VAL A 675 -9.60 -24.16 -20.93
CA VAL A 675 -8.87 -25.36 -21.35
C VAL A 675 -7.66 -25.58 -20.44
N GLY A 676 -6.94 -24.52 -20.08
CA GLY A 676 -5.82 -24.62 -19.15
C GLY A 676 -6.22 -25.04 -17.73
N ALA A 677 -7.34 -24.51 -17.20
CA ALA A 677 -7.88 -24.94 -15.91
C ALA A 677 -8.24 -26.44 -15.95
N PHE A 678 -8.91 -26.88 -17.02
CA PHE A 678 -9.23 -28.28 -17.21
C PHE A 678 -7.97 -29.16 -17.26
N VAL A 679 -6.95 -28.78 -18.03
CA VAL A 679 -5.68 -29.51 -18.13
C VAL A 679 -4.95 -29.54 -16.79
N ALA A 680 -4.96 -28.43 -16.05
CA ALA A 680 -4.35 -28.32 -14.72
C ALA A 680 -5.04 -29.23 -13.68
N ASP A 681 -6.37 -29.27 -13.66
CA ASP A 681 -7.12 -29.97 -12.61
C ASP A 681 -7.34 -31.46 -12.92
N ALA A 682 -7.45 -31.82 -14.20
CA ALA A 682 -7.76 -33.19 -14.61
C ALA A 682 -6.53 -34.05 -14.93
N PHE A 683 -5.41 -33.46 -15.40
CA PHE A 683 -4.29 -34.24 -15.96
C PHE A 683 -2.91 -33.83 -15.41
N CYS A 684 -2.47 -32.60 -15.66
CA CYS A 684 -1.05 -32.23 -15.53
C CYS A 684 -0.69 -31.62 -14.18
N GLY A 685 -1.67 -31.14 -13.40
CA GLY A 685 -1.40 -30.31 -12.22
C GLY A 685 -1.08 -28.85 -12.59
N ARG A 686 -1.24 -27.95 -11.62
CA ARG A 686 -1.13 -26.48 -11.81
C ARG A 686 0.26 -26.02 -12.23
N PHE A 687 1.33 -26.63 -11.69
CA PHE A 687 2.71 -26.29 -12.03
C PHE A 687 3.05 -26.57 -13.50
N TRP A 688 2.74 -27.77 -13.99
CA TRP A 688 3.12 -28.17 -15.35
C TRP A 688 2.36 -27.37 -16.41
N THR A 689 1.07 -27.11 -16.16
CA THR A 689 0.26 -26.24 -17.02
C THR A 689 0.79 -24.80 -17.04
N LEU A 690 1.22 -24.26 -15.89
CA LEU A 690 1.84 -22.95 -15.80
C LEU A 690 3.16 -22.89 -16.57
N LEU A 691 4.02 -23.90 -16.39
CA LEU A 691 5.32 -23.99 -17.07
C LEU A 691 5.16 -24.04 -18.59
N PHE A 692 4.25 -24.89 -19.07
CA PHE A 692 3.92 -24.98 -20.49
C PHE A 692 3.44 -23.64 -21.04
N GLY A 693 2.56 -22.93 -20.32
CA GLY A 693 2.10 -21.60 -20.70
C GLY A 693 3.23 -20.58 -20.78
N ALA A 694 4.17 -20.60 -19.84
CA ALA A 694 5.30 -19.69 -19.82
C ALA A 694 6.30 -19.94 -20.97
N VAL A 695 6.57 -21.20 -21.29
CA VAL A 695 7.39 -21.58 -22.46
C VAL A 695 6.70 -21.14 -23.75
N ALA A 696 5.39 -21.38 -23.87
CA ALA A 696 4.61 -20.91 -25.01
C ALA A 696 4.68 -19.38 -25.17
N ALA A 697 4.58 -18.61 -24.06
CA ALA A 697 4.73 -17.15 -24.09
C ALA A 697 6.10 -16.73 -24.60
N LEU A 698 7.17 -17.41 -24.15
CA LEU A 698 8.53 -17.09 -24.54
C LEU A 698 8.74 -17.32 -26.04
N VAL A 699 8.32 -18.48 -26.54
CA VAL A 699 8.41 -18.79 -27.98
C VAL A 699 7.58 -17.79 -28.79
N ALA A 700 6.37 -17.46 -28.32
CA ALA A 700 5.51 -16.48 -28.98
C ALA A 700 6.16 -15.10 -29.10
N MET A 701 6.74 -14.61 -28.00
CA MET A 701 7.38 -13.30 -27.95
C MET A 701 8.67 -13.25 -28.78
N VAL A 702 9.42 -14.36 -28.85
CA VAL A 702 10.55 -14.51 -29.77
C VAL A 702 10.07 -14.44 -31.21
N VAL A 703 9.03 -15.19 -31.59
CA VAL A 703 8.46 -15.17 -32.96
C VAL A 703 7.96 -13.77 -33.33
N ILE A 704 7.25 -13.10 -32.43
CA ILE A 704 6.75 -11.72 -32.65
C ILE A 704 7.91 -10.73 -32.77
N THR A 705 8.94 -10.83 -31.93
CA THR A 705 10.13 -9.98 -32.00
C THR A 705 10.86 -10.17 -33.32
N LEU A 706 11.04 -11.42 -33.76
CA LEU A 706 11.64 -11.76 -35.05
C LEU A 706 10.81 -11.24 -36.22
N SER A 707 9.48 -11.33 -36.15
CA SER A 707 8.58 -10.75 -37.16
C SER A 707 8.74 -9.22 -37.29
N ALA A 708 9.03 -8.53 -36.18
CA ALA A 708 9.20 -7.08 -36.17
C ALA A 708 10.59 -6.63 -36.67
N THR A 709 11.63 -7.42 -36.42
CA THR A 709 13.03 -7.11 -36.75
C THR A 709 13.38 -7.52 -38.19
N ILE A 710 13.04 -8.74 -38.61
CA ILE A 710 13.44 -9.29 -39.92
C ILE A 710 12.66 -8.62 -41.06
N SER A 711 13.37 -8.10 -42.07
CA SER A 711 12.78 -7.42 -43.23
C SER A 711 11.89 -8.32 -44.10
N GLN A 712 12.22 -9.60 -44.21
CA GLN A 712 11.48 -10.59 -45.01
C GLN A 712 10.20 -11.11 -44.34
N LEU A 713 10.01 -10.86 -43.03
CA LEU A 713 8.87 -11.35 -42.26
C LEU A 713 7.79 -10.27 -42.02
N LYS A 714 7.98 -9.08 -42.57
CA LYS A 714 7.05 -7.95 -42.45
C LYS A 714 6.81 -7.28 -43.81
N PRO A 715 5.63 -6.68 -44.02
CA PRO A 715 5.36 -5.93 -45.24
C PRO A 715 6.32 -4.74 -45.43
N PRO A 716 6.55 -4.30 -46.68
CA PRO A 716 7.36 -3.12 -46.95
C PRO A 716 6.81 -1.89 -46.22
N SER A 717 7.72 -1.03 -45.75
CA SER A 717 7.37 0.19 -45.03
C SER A 717 6.59 1.14 -45.93
N CYS A 718 5.41 1.56 -45.46
CA CYS A 718 4.56 2.53 -46.15
C CYS A 718 4.56 3.87 -45.40
N SER A 719 4.62 4.99 -46.13
CA SER A 719 4.50 6.32 -45.55
C SER A 719 3.07 6.61 -45.09
N ASP A 720 2.89 7.49 -44.10
CA ASP A 720 1.57 7.84 -43.57
C ASP A 720 0.64 8.43 -44.65
N VAL A 721 1.21 9.16 -45.62
CA VAL A 721 0.50 9.72 -46.78
C VAL A 721 0.03 8.63 -47.75
N ALA A 722 0.89 7.66 -48.08
CA ALA A 722 0.52 6.52 -48.93
C ALA A 722 -0.51 5.59 -48.23
N ARG A 723 -0.48 5.53 -46.90
CA ARG A 723 -1.46 4.78 -46.10
C ARG A 723 -2.85 5.41 -46.14
N GLN A 724 -2.93 6.74 -46.07
CA GLN A 724 -4.19 7.48 -46.20
C GLN A 724 -4.77 7.40 -47.63
N ALA A 725 -3.92 7.37 -48.66
CA ALA A 725 -4.33 7.21 -50.05
C ALA A 725 -4.73 5.77 -50.44
N GLY A 726 -4.54 4.78 -49.56
CA GLY A 726 -4.93 3.39 -49.82
C GLY A 726 -4.05 2.63 -50.82
N THR A 727 -2.84 3.15 -51.13
CA THR A 727 -1.93 2.60 -52.13
C THR A 727 -0.87 1.65 -51.56
N CYS A 728 -0.89 1.36 -50.26
CA CYS A 728 0.05 0.44 -49.61
C CYS A 728 -0.21 -1.03 -49.95
N ALA A 729 0.86 -1.79 -50.23
CA ALA A 729 0.80 -3.24 -50.30
C ALA A 729 0.43 -3.86 -48.94
N GLY A 730 -0.62 -4.68 -48.93
CA GLY A 730 -1.04 -5.45 -47.76
C GLY A 730 -0.08 -6.61 -47.43
N PRO A 731 -0.31 -7.34 -46.32
CA PRO A 731 0.59 -8.41 -45.91
C PRO A 731 0.50 -9.62 -46.85
N SER A 732 1.62 -10.33 -47.05
CA SER A 732 1.65 -11.61 -47.74
C SER A 732 1.06 -12.72 -46.88
N SER A 733 0.78 -13.89 -47.47
CA SER A 733 0.33 -15.06 -46.70
C SER A 733 1.37 -15.52 -45.67
N LEU A 734 2.67 -15.40 -46.00
CA LEU A 734 3.76 -15.71 -45.09
C LEU A 734 3.80 -14.73 -43.89
N HIS A 735 3.66 -13.43 -44.12
CA HIS A 735 3.63 -12.43 -43.05
C HIS A 735 2.48 -12.70 -42.07
N ARG A 736 1.29 -13.03 -42.60
CA ARG A 736 0.13 -13.40 -41.77
C ARG A 736 0.35 -14.70 -41.01
N ALA A 737 0.93 -15.72 -41.66
CA ALA A 737 1.17 -17.02 -41.03
C ALA A 737 2.10 -16.89 -39.80
N VAL A 738 3.24 -16.20 -39.93
CA VAL A 738 4.19 -16.02 -38.83
C VAL A 738 3.56 -15.22 -37.68
N LEU A 739 2.83 -14.15 -38.00
CA LEU A 739 2.11 -13.36 -37.01
C LEU A 739 1.06 -14.20 -36.28
N TYR A 740 0.25 -14.97 -36.99
CA TYR A 740 -0.79 -15.81 -36.41
C TYR A 740 -0.23 -17.00 -35.62
N ILE A 741 0.94 -17.53 -35.99
CA ILE A 741 1.66 -18.51 -35.17
C ILE A 741 2.08 -17.87 -33.84
N GLY A 742 2.68 -16.68 -33.87
CA GLY A 742 3.03 -15.94 -32.65
C GLY A 742 1.80 -15.65 -31.79
N MET A 743 0.70 -15.21 -32.40
CA MET A 743 -0.56 -14.99 -31.70
C MET A 743 -1.13 -16.30 -31.13
N ALA A 744 -1.18 -17.39 -31.89
CA ALA A 744 -1.67 -18.68 -31.41
C ALA A 744 -0.84 -19.21 -30.24
N LEU A 745 0.48 -19.03 -30.26
CA LEU A 745 1.33 -19.39 -29.12
C LEU A 745 1.06 -18.49 -27.90
N LEU A 746 0.76 -17.21 -28.07
CA LEU A 746 0.28 -16.34 -26.97
C LEU A 746 -1.07 -16.82 -26.42
N VAL A 747 -1.98 -17.33 -27.27
CA VAL A 747 -3.24 -17.96 -26.82
C VAL A 747 -2.96 -19.18 -25.94
N VAL A 748 -2.05 -20.06 -26.38
CA VAL A 748 -1.65 -21.23 -25.59
C VAL A 748 -1.03 -20.78 -24.27
N ALA A 749 -0.22 -19.72 -24.30
CA ALA A 749 0.40 -19.16 -23.13
C ALA A 749 -0.61 -18.65 -22.10
N THR A 750 -1.58 -17.83 -22.53
CA THR A 750 -2.67 -17.34 -21.67
C THR A 750 -3.47 -18.48 -21.08
N GLY A 751 -3.69 -19.54 -21.85
CA GLY A 751 -4.38 -20.74 -21.38
C GLY A 751 -3.62 -21.40 -20.25
N GLY A 752 -2.30 -21.51 -20.35
CA GLY A 752 -1.47 -22.07 -19.29
C GLY A 752 -1.39 -21.17 -18.06
N TYR A 753 -1.06 -19.88 -18.21
CA TYR A 753 -0.70 -19.02 -17.07
C TYR A 753 -1.88 -18.38 -16.34
N GLN A 754 -2.93 -17.93 -17.05
CA GLN A 754 -4.03 -17.17 -16.42
C GLN A 754 -4.84 -17.96 -15.38
N PRO A 755 -5.20 -19.24 -15.60
CA PRO A 755 -6.00 -19.98 -14.63
C PRO A 755 -5.15 -20.58 -13.50
N THR A 756 -3.86 -20.80 -13.72
CA THR A 756 -2.98 -21.51 -12.78
C THR A 756 -2.09 -20.59 -11.96
N SER A 757 -1.75 -19.38 -12.44
CA SER A 757 -0.80 -18.50 -11.76
C SER A 757 -1.23 -18.13 -10.34
N LEU A 758 -2.44 -17.60 -10.22
CA LEU A 758 -2.96 -17.16 -8.94
C LEU A 758 -3.19 -18.35 -7.97
N PRO A 759 -3.86 -19.46 -8.36
CA PRO A 759 -4.02 -20.63 -7.50
C PRO A 759 -2.72 -21.33 -7.15
N PHE A 760 -1.79 -21.49 -8.09
CA PHE A 760 -0.51 -22.14 -7.81
C PHE A 760 0.31 -21.38 -6.78
N GLY A 761 0.26 -20.04 -6.82
CA GLY A 761 0.88 -19.23 -5.77
C GLY A 761 0.11 -19.25 -4.45
N ALA A 762 -1.21 -19.42 -4.48
CA ALA A 762 -2.04 -19.62 -3.28
C ALA A 762 -1.76 -20.97 -2.60
N ASP A 763 -1.55 -22.03 -3.38
CA ASP A 763 -1.22 -23.38 -2.90
C ASP A 763 0.07 -23.42 -2.07
N GLN A 764 0.96 -22.43 -2.25
CA GLN A 764 2.19 -22.32 -1.48
C GLN A 764 1.96 -21.87 -0.03
N PHE A 765 0.74 -21.43 0.31
CA PHE A 765 0.39 -20.92 1.63
C PHE A 765 -0.52 -21.87 2.43
N ASP A 766 -0.85 -23.07 1.92
CA ASP A 766 -1.88 -23.93 2.51
C ASP A 766 -1.43 -24.75 3.75
N LEU A 767 -2.35 -24.93 4.70
CA LEU A 767 -2.11 -25.20 6.14
C LEU A 767 -1.87 -26.67 6.56
N ASN A 768 -1.93 -27.64 5.65
CA ASN A 768 -1.87 -29.07 6.03
C ASN A 768 -0.48 -29.53 6.50
N THR A 769 0.56 -28.71 6.36
CA THR A 769 1.93 -29.07 6.71
C THR A 769 2.23 -28.94 8.21
N SER A 770 1.48 -28.12 8.96
CA SER A 770 1.72 -27.93 10.41
C SER A 770 1.09 -29.00 11.30
N ARG A 771 0.27 -29.92 10.76
CA ARG A 771 -0.43 -30.94 11.55
C ARG A 771 0.24 -32.32 11.52
N ARG A 772 1.31 -32.51 10.73
CA ARG A 772 2.02 -33.81 10.63
C ARG A 772 2.95 -34.09 11.81
N ASP A 773 3.36 -33.06 12.54
CA ASP A 773 4.28 -33.17 13.68
C ASP A 773 3.58 -33.38 15.04
N THR A 774 2.26 -33.63 15.04
CA THR A 774 1.48 -33.99 16.25
C THR A 774 0.88 -35.39 16.17
N SER A 775 1.65 -36.34 15.61
CA SER A 775 1.29 -37.76 15.61
C SER A 775 1.96 -38.57 16.73
N ASP A 776 2.33 -37.92 17.83
CA ASP A 776 2.49 -38.62 19.11
C ASP A 776 1.18 -38.51 19.88
N GLY A 777 0.55 -39.68 20.05
CA GLY A 777 -0.81 -39.84 20.53
C GLY A 777 -1.05 -39.20 21.89
N ASN A 778 -1.91 -38.19 21.91
CA ASN A 778 -2.82 -37.95 23.03
C ASN A 778 -4.06 -37.23 22.49
N GLU A 779 -5.11 -38.02 22.28
CA GLU A 779 -6.44 -37.53 21.96
C GLU A 779 -7.08 -36.91 23.21
N THR A 780 -7.16 -35.58 23.25
CA THR A 780 -8.19 -34.91 24.05
C THR A 780 -8.77 -33.73 23.27
N ASN A 781 -9.98 -33.95 22.74
CA ASN A 781 -11.02 -32.97 22.35
C ASN A 781 -10.55 -31.58 21.88
N GLY A 782 -10.01 -31.53 20.65
CA GLY A 782 -9.85 -30.29 19.91
C GLY A 782 -11.07 -29.98 19.06
N ARG A 783 -11.88 -28.98 19.42
CA ARG A 783 -12.71 -28.25 18.45
C ARG A 783 -11.75 -27.60 17.46
N CYS A 784 -11.81 -28.03 16.20
CA CYS A 784 -11.08 -27.38 15.12
C CYS A 784 -11.61 -25.94 14.97
N HIS A 785 -10.77 -24.96 15.27
CA HIS A 785 -10.96 -23.58 14.81
C HIS A 785 -10.85 -23.58 13.28
N GLU A 786 -11.94 -23.25 12.58
CA GLU A 786 -12.08 -23.44 11.13
C GLU A 786 -11.88 -22.15 10.31
N ASP A 787 -11.63 -20.99 10.92
CA ASP A 787 -11.75 -19.70 10.19
C ASP A 787 -10.45 -18.89 9.96
N ASN A 788 -9.27 -19.47 10.17
CA ASN A 788 -8.02 -18.73 9.96
C ASN A 788 -7.39 -18.99 8.58
N GLU A 789 -7.90 -18.29 7.57
CA GLU A 789 -7.15 -18.10 6.32
C GLU A 789 -5.81 -17.41 6.65
N PRO A 790 -4.64 -17.96 6.25
CA PRO A 790 -3.36 -17.41 6.68
C PRO A 790 -3.18 -15.98 6.17
N ALA A 791 -2.80 -15.04 7.05
CA ALA A 791 -2.58 -13.63 6.72
C ALA A 791 -1.62 -13.39 5.53
N GLY A 792 -0.80 -14.39 5.18
CA GLY A 792 0.04 -14.41 3.99
C GLY A 792 -0.72 -14.50 2.66
N LEU A 793 -1.87 -15.20 2.63
CA LEU A 793 -2.64 -15.47 1.41
C LEU A 793 -3.43 -14.24 0.93
N LYS A 794 -4.14 -13.54 1.84
CA LYS A 794 -4.80 -12.25 1.53
C LYS A 794 -3.79 -11.19 1.08
N ARG A 795 -2.60 -11.16 1.71
CA ARG A 795 -1.49 -10.27 1.31
C ARG A 795 -0.95 -10.62 -0.09
N TYR A 796 -0.88 -11.91 -0.43
CA TYR A 796 -0.48 -12.39 -1.75
C TYR A 796 -1.46 -11.94 -2.84
N TYR A 797 -2.78 -12.10 -2.63
CA TYR A 797 -3.79 -11.62 -3.57
C TYR A 797 -3.69 -10.11 -3.84
N ASN A 798 -3.57 -9.29 -2.78
CA ASN A 798 -3.47 -7.84 -2.93
C ASN A 798 -2.22 -7.40 -3.70
N TRP A 799 -1.05 -7.99 -3.39
CA TRP A 799 0.18 -7.69 -4.13
C TRP A 799 0.13 -8.18 -5.58
N TYR A 800 -0.50 -9.33 -5.85
CA TYR A 800 -0.70 -9.82 -7.20
C TYR A 800 -1.44 -8.80 -8.08
N TYR A 801 -2.52 -8.21 -7.57
CA TYR A 801 -3.28 -7.20 -8.32
C TYR A 801 -2.49 -5.90 -8.54
N VAL A 802 -1.84 -5.37 -7.50
CA VAL A 802 -1.03 -4.15 -7.62
C VAL A 802 0.10 -4.31 -8.64
N ILE A 803 0.81 -5.44 -8.59
CA ILE A 803 1.91 -5.74 -9.52
C ILE A 803 1.38 -5.88 -10.96
N ASN A 804 0.26 -6.56 -11.16
CA ASN A 804 -0.31 -6.75 -12.49
C ASN A 804 -0.82 -5.43 -13.09
N THR A 805 -1.47 -4.57 -12.29
CA THR A 805 -1.93 -3.25 -12.74
C THR A 805 -0.76 -2.31 -13.03
N ALA A 806 0.29 -2.32 -12.20
CA ALA A 806 1.50 -1.55 -12.44
C ALA A 806 2.24 -2.00 -13.72
N ALA A 807 2.33 -3.32 -13.94
CA ALA A 807 2.93 -3.88 -15.15
C ALA A 807 2.17 -3.47 -16.43
N ALA A 808 0.82 -3.48 -16.39
CA ALA A 808 -0.01 -3.01 -17.49
C ALA A 808 0.19 -1.50 -17.76
N PHE A 809 0.28 -0.68 -16.71
CA PHE A 809 0.54 0.76 -16.85
C PHE A 809 1.91 1.05 -17.48
N VAL A 810 2.97 0.37 -17.03
CA VAL A 810 4.32 0.51 -17.59
C VAL A 810 4.37 0.02 -19.04
N ALA A 811 3.67 -1.07 -19.35
CA ALA A 811 3.56 -1.56 -20.73
C ALA A 811 2.91 -0.51 -21.65
N LEU A 812 1.78 0.08 -21.22
CA LEU A 812 1.02 1.04 -22.02
C LEU A 812 1.66 2.43 -22.15
N THR A 813 2.59 2.78 -21.28
CA THR A 813 3.30 4.07 -21.33
C THR A 813 4.69 3.90 -21.91
N PHE A 814 5.59 3.28 -21.16
CA PHE A 814 7.00 3.19 -21.50
C PHE A 814 7.27 2.24 -22.68
N ILE A 815 6.72 1.02 -22.65
CA ILE A 815 6.97 0.05 -23.73
C ILE A 815 6.29 0.48 -25.03
N VAL A 816 5.04 0.93 -24.97
CA VAL A 816 4.33 1.47 -26.14
C VAL A 816 5.02 2.72 -26.71
N TYR A 817 5.62 3.58 -25.87
CA TYR A 817 6.43 4.69 -26.36
C TYR A 817 7.64 4.22 -27.16
N ILE A 818 8.36 3.22 -26.64
CA ILE A 818 9.49 2.61 -27.37
C ILE A 818 9.00 2.00 -28.69
N GLN A 819 7.86 1.29 -28.69
CA GLN A 819 7.31 0.67 -29.90
C GLN A 819 6.93 1.70 -30.97
N ASP A 820 6.24 2.78 -30.59
CA ASP A 820 5.67 3.74 -31.53
C ASP A 820 6.67 4.81 -31.97
N LYS A 821 7.63 5.20 -31.11
CA LYS A 821 8.58 6.30 -31.37
C LYS A 821 10.02 5.87 -31.60
N VAL A 822 10.44 4.71 -31.12
CA VAL A 822 11.83 4.25 -31.22
C VAL A 822 11.96 3.07 -32.19
N SER A 823 11.44 1.89 -31.80
CA SER A 823 11.43 0.69 -32.63
C SER A 823 10.51 -0.37 -32.04
N TRP A 824 9.61 -0.90 -32.89
CA TRP A 824 8.80 -2.07 -32.58
C TRP A 824 9.64 -3.30 -32.19
N GLY A 825 10.82 -3.47 -32.80
CA GLY A 825 11.72 -4.58 -32.48
C GLY A 825 12.26 -4.48 -31.05
N LEU A 826 12.74 -3.31 -30.63
CA LEU A 826 13.20 -3.07 -29.26
C LEU A 826 12.05 -3.17 -28.25
N GLY A 827 10.87 -2.66 -28.64
CA GLY A 827 9.67 -2.71 -27.81
C GLY A 827 9.14 -4.12 -27.52
N PHE A 828 9.42 -5.12 -28.37
CA PHE A 828 9.12 -6.53 -28.09
C PHE A 828 10.31 -7.29 -27.49
N ALA A 829 11.55 -6.89 -27.80
CA ALA A 829 12.75 -7.53 -27.26
C ALA A 829 12.89 -7.33 -25.74
N ILE A 830 12.57 -6.13 -25.21
CA ILE A 830 12.67 -5.83 -23.77
C ILE A 830 11.77 -6.77 -22.94
N PRO A 831 10.45 -6.89 -23.23
CA PRO A 831 9.62 -7.86 -22.51
C PRO A 831 10.02 -9.32 -22.75
N THR A 832 10.56 -9.67 -23.93
CA THR A 832 11.06 -11.03 -24.21
C THR A 832 12.23 -11.40 -23.30
N ALA A 833 13.18 -10.48 -23.09
CA ALA A 833 14.32 -10.69 -22.19
C ALA A 833 13.88 -10.83 -20.72
N LEU A 834 12.90 -10.01 -20.29
CA LEU A 834 12.33 -10.10 -18.94
C LEU A 834 11.59 -11.43 -18.73
N LEU A 835 10.86 -11.92 -19.74
CA LEU A 835 10.18 -13.21 -19.69
C LEU A 835 11.16 -14.38 -19.58
N LEU A 836 12.26 -14.36 -20.35
CA LEU A 836 13.32 -15.36 -20.26
C LEU A 836 13.94 -15.40 -18.85
N ALA A 837 14.25 -14.24 -18.28
CA ALA A 837 14.77 -14.13 -16.92
C ALA A 837 13.75 -14.63 -15.88
N GLY A 838 12.47 -14.31 -16.05
CA GLY A 838 11.40 -14.78 -15.19
C GLY A 838 11.24 -16.31 -15.21
N LEU A 839 11.31 -16.92 -16.40
CA LEU A 839 11.21 -18.38 -16.56
C LEU A 839 12.40 -19.11 -15.94
N ALA A 840 13.62 -18.57 -16.08
CA ALA A 840 14.82 -19.12 -15.45
C ALA A 840 14.70 -19.12 -13.92
N VAL A 841 14.18 -18.03 -13.33
CA VAL A 841 13.94 -17.94 -11.88
C VAL A 841 12.86 -18.91 -11.41
N PHE A 842 11.79 -19.08 -12.19
CA PHE A 842 10.72 -20.02 -11.87
C PHE A 842 11.19 -21.48 -11.89
N LEU A 843 11.95 -21.89 -12.91
CA LEU A 843 12.51 -23.23 -13.00
C LEU A 843 13.54 -23.51 -11.90
N ALA A 844 14.34 -22.50 -11.53
CA ALA A 844 15.24 -22.61 -10.38
C ALA A 844 14.49 -22.79 -9.05
N GLY A 845 13.23 -22.35 -8.97
CA GLY A 845 12.34 -22.51 -7.83
C GLY A 845 11.59 -23.84 -7.79
N ALA A 846 11.61 -24.66 -8.85
CA ALA A 846 10.89 -25.92 -8.95
C ALA A 846 11.03 -26.85 -7.72
N PRO A 847 12.24 -27.12 -7.17
CA PRO A 847 12.38 -28.04 -6.03
C PRO A 847 11.75 -27.50 -4.72
N LEU A 848 11.29 -26.25 -4.71
CA LEU A 848 10.80 -25.54 -3.53
C LEU A 848 9.28 -25.39 -3.53
N TYR A 849 8.63 -25.75 -4.63
CA TYR A 849 7.19 -25.61 -4.76
C TYR A 849 6.42 -26.76 -4.13
N VAL A 850 5.28 -26.43 -3.55
CA VAL A 850 4.26 -27.38 -3.16
C VAL A 850 3.44 -27.73 -4.40
N TYR A 851 3.36 -29.02 -4.69
CA TYR A 851 2.63 -29.57 -5.82
C TYR A 851 1.30 -30.16 -5.33
N VAL A 852 0.19 -29.60 -5.78
CA VAL A 852 -1.14 -30.17 -5.55
C VAL A 852 -1.44 -31.17 -6.66
N HIS A 853 -1.78 -32.40 -6.26
CA HIS A 853 -2.14 -33.46 -7.22
C HIS A 853 -3.52 -33.18 -7.86
N PRO A 854 -3.68 -33.45 -9.16
CA PRO A 854 -4.98 -33.31 -9.84
C PRO A 854 -5.99 -34.31 -9.27
N GLN A 855 -7.20 -33.84 -8.92
CA GLN A 855 -8.28 -34.67 -8.35
C GLN A 855 -9.28 -35.17 -9.41
N GLY A 856 -8.95 -35.06 -10.70
CA GLY A 856 -9.74 -35.55 -11.81
C GLY A 856 -10.69 -34.50 -12.41
N SER A 857 -11.50 -34.91 -13.40
CA SER A 857 -12.34 -33.97 -14.16
C SER A 857 -13.57 -33.51 -13.38
N ILE A 858 -13.55 -32.26 -12.94
CA ILE A 858 -14.70 -31.55 -12.35
C ILE A 858 -15.92 -31.57 -13.29
N PHE A 859 -15.69 -31.40 -14.60
CA PHE A 859 -16.76 -31.44 -15.61
C PHE A 859 -17.45 -32.80 -15.67
N SER A 860 -16.73 -33.89 -15.39
CA SER A 860 -17.32 -35.23 -15.33
C SER A 860 -18.23 -35.41 -14.12
N SER A 861 -17.90 -34.83 -12.97
CA SER A 861 -18.75 -34.83 -11.77
C SER A 861 -20.04 -34.01 -11.99
N VAL A 862 -19.92 -32.82 -12.58
CA VAL A 862 -21.08 -31.99 -12.95
C VAL A 862 -21.99 -32.72 -13.94
N ALA A 863 -21.41 -33.32 -14.99
CA ALA A 863 -22.17 -34.08 -15.97
C ALA A 863 -22.88 -35.29 -15.34
N ARG A 864 -22.22 -36.03 -14.44
CA ARG A 864 -22.83 -37.15 -13.71
C ARG A 864 -24.01 -36.71 -12.86
N VAL A 865 -23.90 -35.61 -12.12
CA VAL A 865 -24.99 -35.07 -11.30
C VAL A 865 -26.19 -34.67 -12.15
N LEU A 866 -25.95 -33.96 -13.26
CA LEU A 866 -27.01 -33.57 -14.20
C LEU A 866 -27.71 -34.82 -14.79
N VAL A 867 -26.95 -35.80 -15.26
CA VAL A 867 -27.50 -37.05 -15.82
C VAL A 867 -28.24 -37.88 -14.77
N ALA A 868 -27.65 -38.07 -13.58
CA ALA A 868 -28.24 -38.84 -12.48
C ALA A 868 -29.52 -38.20 -11.93
N SER A 869 -29.56 -36.86 -11.80
CA SER A 869 -30.76 -36.14 -11.36
C SER A 869 -31.92 -36.26 -12.36
N CYS A 870 -31.63 -36.19 -13.67
CA CYS A 870 -32.62 -36.43 -14.72
C CYS A 870 -33.12 -37.88 -14.70
N ARG A 871 -32.22 -38.85 -14.50
CA ARG A 871 -32.54 -40.28 -14.43
C ARG A 871 -33.38 -40.63 -13.20
N ASN A 872 -33.11 -39.99 -12.07
CA ASN A 872 -33.82 -40.18 -10.80
C ASN A 872 -34.99 -39.21 -10.64
N SER A 873 -35.40 -38.50 -11.70
CA SER A 873 -36.42 -37.45 -11.65
C SER A 873 -37.78 -37.95 -11.17
N SER A 874 -38.12 -39.21 -11.41
CA SER A 874 -39.35 -39.86 -10.93
C SER A 874 -39.35 -40.19 -9.44
N LEU A 875 -38.19 -40.17 -8.76
CA LEU A 875 -38.08 -40.45 -7.32
C LEU A 875 -38.51 -39.23 -6.49
N ARG A 876 -39.11 -39.51 -5.32
CA ARG A 876 -39.51 -38.48 -4.34
C ARG A 876 -38.37 -38.22 -3.35
N LEU A 877 -38.18 -36.95 -3.00
CA LEU A 877 -37.16 -36.55 -2.03
C LEU A 877 -37.65 -36.80 -0.60
N PRO A 878 -36.85 -37.46 0.26
CA PRO A 878 -37.15 -37.57 1.69
C PRO A 878 -37.05 -36.17 2.34
N HIS A 879 -37.97 -35.84 3.25
CA HIS A 879 -38.02 -34.57 3.99
C HIS A 879 -37.75 -33.30 3.12
N PRO A 880 -38.63 -32.96 2.16
CA PRO A 880 -38.37 -31.94 1.12
C PRO A 880 -38.23 -30.50 1.65
N ARG A 881 -38.60 -30.25 2.90
CA ARG A 881 -38.53 -28.93 3.55
C ARG A 881 -37.44 -28.85 4.62
N ASP A 882 -36.80 -29.96 4.96
CA ASP A 882 -35.80 -30.01 6.03
C ASP A 882 -34.52 -30.67 5.52
N ALA A 883 -33.50 -29.85 5.30
CA ALA A 883 -32.21 -30.31 4.80
C ALA A 883 -31.47 -31.19 5.82
N ARG A 884 -31.61 -30.95 7.14
CA ARG A 884 -30.89 -31.71 8.17
C ARG A 884 -31.38 -33.16 8.22
N GLN A 885 -32.70 -33.34 8.18
CA GLN A 885 -33.30 -34.67 8.12
C GLN A 885 -33.09 -35.32 6.74
N GLN A 886 -33.11 -34.54 5.66
CA GLN A 886 -32.90 -35.05 4.31
C GLN A 886 -31.48 -35.63 4.10
N VAL A 887 -30.42 -35.02 4.66
CA VAL A 887 -29.03 -35.51 4.50
C VAL A 887 -28.86 -36.95 4.99
N ALA A 888 -29.56 -37.35 6.06
CA ALA A 888 -29.44 -38.69 6.64
C ALA A 888 -29.91 -39.81 5.69
N HIS A 889 -30.75 -39.47 4.71
CA HIS A 889 -31.29 -40.41 3.72
C HIS A 889 -30.61 -40.32 2.35
N LEU A 890 -29.61 -39.44 2.19
CA LEU A 890 -28.86 -39.28 0.95
C LEU A 890 -27.48 -39.93 1.04
N TYR A 891 -26.93 -40.32 -0.11
CA TYR A 891 -25.60 -40.90 -0.22
C TYR A 891 -24.52 -39.87 0.13
N ASN A 892 -24.06 -39.95 1.38
CA ASN A 892 -23.05 -39.06 1.95
C ASN A 892 -21.88 -39.88 2.54
N PRO A 893 -21.06 -40.54 1.68
CA PRO A 893 -19.97 -41.37 2.17
C PRO A 893 -18.99 -40.55 3.02
N PRO A 894 -18.37 -41.14 4.05
CA PRO A 894 -17.21 -40.53 4.71
C PRO A 894 -16.11 -40.35 3.67
N VAL A 895 -15.43 -39.20 3.67
CA VAL A 895 -14.38 -38.91 2.69
C VAL A 895 -13.17 -39.77 3.04
N VAL A 896 -13.04 -40.94 2.41
CA VAL A 896 -11.85 -41.78 2.52
C VAL A 896 -10.81 -41.23 1.56
N VAL A 897 -9.79 -40.56 2.10
CA VAL A 897 -8.63 -40.15 1.31
C VAL A 897 -7.72 -41.35 1.13
N GLY A 898 -7.51 -41.78 -0.11
CA GLY A 898 -6.41 -42.67 -0.45
C GLY A 898 -5.09 -42.03 -0.02
N GLY A 899 -4.48 -42.57 1.04
CA GLY A 899 -3.12 -42.26 1.45
C GLY A 899 -2.86 -40.83 1.93
N GLY A 900 -3.47 -40.42 3.05
CA GLY A 900 -3.00 -39.24 3.80
C GLY A 900 -4.12 -38.55 4.59
N ASN A 901 -3.91 -38.39 5.90
CA ASN A 901 -4.84 -37.80 6.88
C ASN A 901 -5.16 -36.30 6.61
N GLY A 902 -5.91 -35.99 5.56
CA GLY A 902 -6.53 -34.68 5.34
C GLY A 902 -8.05 -34.82 5.35
N ARG A 903 -8.73 -34.22 6.34
CA ARG A 903 -10.20 -34.10 6.30
C ARG A 903 -10.57 -33.00 5.28
N VAL A 904 -11.36 -33.35 4.26
CA VAL A 904 -11.89 -32.39 3.28
C VAL A 904 -13.17 -31.76 3.82
N PHE A 905 -13.32 -30.44 3.66
CA PHE A 905 -14.52 -29.68 4.04
C PHE A 905 -15.75 -30.18 3.26
N LYS A 906 -16.82 -30.59 3.96
CA LYS A 906 -18.08 -31.02 3.35
C LYS A 906 -19.04 -29.85 3.22
N LEU A 907 -19.58 -29.63 2.02
CA LEU A 907 -20.60 -28.61 1.78
C LEU A 907 -21.94 -29.01 2.42
N PRO A 908 -22.64 -28.09 3.10
CA PRO A 908 -23.97 -28.36 3.64
C PRO A 908 -24.99 -28.53 2.51
N LEU A 909 -25.94 -29.45 2.70
CA LEU A 909 -27.00 -29.72 1.72
C LEU A 909 -27.96 -28.51 1.63
N THR A 910 -28.21 -28.02 0.42
CA THR A 910 -29.11 -26.88 0.18
C THR A 910 -30.42 -27.31 -0.49
N LEU A 911 -31.53 -26.63 -0.16
CA LEU A 911 -32.84 -26.89 -0.78
C LEU A 911 -33.05 -26.13 -2.11
N GLN A 912 -32.19 -25.16 -2.44
CA GLN A 912 -32.20 -24.53 -3.76
C GLN A 912 -31.73 -25.52 -4.84
N LEU A 913 -32.42 -25.52 -5.98
CA LEU A 913 -32.20 -26.52 -7.04
C LEU A 913 -32.33 -27.96 -6.50
N SER A 914 -33.29 -28.20 -5.59
CA SER A 914 -33.48 -29.49 -4.91
C SER A 914 -33.72 -30.67 -5.86
N PHE A 915 -34.14 -30.43 -7.10
CA PHE A 915 -34.22 -31.49 -8.11
C PHE A 915 -32.86 -32.19 -8.34
N LEU A 916 -31.73 -31.50 -8.13
CA LEU A 916 -30.39 -32.08 -8.20
C LEU A 916 -30.10 -33.02 -7.02
N ASN A 917 -30.77 -32.87 -5.86
CA ASN A 917 -30.63 -33.79 -4.71
C ASN A 917 -31.06 -35.21 -5.05
N LYS A 918 -31.90 -35.38 -6.08
CA LYS A 918 -32.34 -36.70 -6.56
C LYS A 918 -31.18 -37.56 -7.07
N ALA A 919 -30.06 -36.94 -7.47
CA ALA A 919 -28.86 -37.67 -7.87
C ALA A 919 -28.20 -38.44 -6.71
N ALA A 920 -28.51 -38.09 -5.46
CA ALA A 920 -27.91 -38.69 -4.25
C ALA A 920 -28.86 -39.62 -3.47
N ILE A 921 -30.03 -39.99 -4.01
CA ILE A 921 -30.97 -40.89 -3.34
C ILE A 921 -30.48 -42.34 -3.45
N VAL A 922 -30.32 -43.01 -2.31
CA VAL A 922 -30.04 -44.46 -2.24
C VAL A 922 -31.37 -45.20 -2.23
N THR A 923 -31.59 -46.13 -3.19
CA THR A 923 -32.80 -46.97 -3.18
C THR A 923 -32.52 -48.40 -2.70
N ASP A 924 -31.33 -48.92 -3.00
CA ASP A 924 -30.88 -50.26 -2.59
C ASP A 924 -29.39 -50.22 -2.22
N ALA A 925 -29.09 -50.26 -0.92
CA ALA A 925 -27.73 -50.08 -0.42
C ALA A 925 -26.80 -51.26 -0.76
N GLU A 926 -27.32 -52.49 -0.86
CA GLU A 926 -26.51 -53.70 -1.06
C GLU A 926 -26.01 -53.84 -2.51
N ASN A 927 -26.78 -53.35 -3.49
CA ASN A 927 -26.43 -53.42 -4.91
C ASN A 927 -25.78 -52.14 -5.46
N GLU A 928 -25.95 -51.00 -4.80
CA GLU A 928 -25.48 -49.68 -5.28
C GLU A 928 -24.17 -49.21 -4.65
N ILE A 929 -23.82 -49.73 -3.48
CA ILE A 929 -22.62 -49.35 -2.73
C ILE A 929 -21.72 -50.58 -2.67
N LYS A 930 -20.52 -50.45 -3.23
CA LYS A 930 -19.50 -51.51 -3.16
C LYS A 930 -19.00 -51.67 -1.71
N PRO A 931 -18.35 -52.79 -1.36
CA PRO A 931 -17.78 -52.99 -0.01
C PRO A 931 -16.73 -51.95 0.38
N ASP A 932 -16.13 -51.25 -0.59
CA ASP A 932 -15.19 -50.14 -0.39
C ASP A 932 -15.88 -48.79 -0.09
N GLY A 933 -17.22 -48.75 -0.07
CA GLY A 933 -18.02 -47.57 0.17
C GLY A 933 -18.26 -46.69 -1.07
N SER A 934 -17.74 -47.05 -2.25
CA SER A 934 -17.89 -46.31 -3.51
C SER A 934 -19.15 -46.69 -4.30
N PRO A 935 -19.69 -45.82 -5.17
CA PRO A 935 -20.90 -46.14 -5.93
C PRO A 935 -20.60 -47.16 -7.03
N ALA A 936 -21.36 -48.26 -7.09
CA ALA A 936 -21.27 -49.27 -8.13
C ALA A 936 -21.56 -48.71 -9.53
N ARG A 937 -22.42 -47.67 -9.62
CA ARG A 937 -22.76 -46.96 -10.86
C ARG A 937 -22.67 -45.43 -10.69
N PRO A 938 -21.52 -44.80 -11.03
CA PRO A 938 -21.28 -43.37 -10.81
C PRO A 938 -22.18 -42.39 -11.59
N TRP A 939 -22.85 -42.85 -12.65
CA TRP A 939 -23.80 -42.05 -13.45
C TRP A 939 -25.26 -42.13 -12.96
N ARG A 940 -25.49 -42.90 -11.89
CA ARG A 940 -26.82 -43.11 -11.30
C ARG A 940 -26.88 -42.64 -9.85
N LEU A 941 -25.80 -42.86 -9.09
CA LEU A 941 -25.69 -42.44 -7.70
C LEU A 941 -24.47 -41.52 -7.55
N CYS A 942 -24.71 -40.27 -7.12
CA CYS A 942 -23.70 -39.25 -6.87
C CYS A 942 -23.68 -38.91 -5.37
N SER A 943 -22.52 -38.47 -4.87
CA SER A 943 -22.43 -38.02 -3.48
C SER A 943 -23.10 -36.66 -3.27
N VAL A 944 -23.59 -36.39 -2.06
CA VAL A 944 -24.14 -35.08 -1.67
C VAL A 944 -23.13 -33.94 -1.95
N GLN A 945 -21.83 -34.18 -1.73
CA GLN A 945 -20.77 -33.22 -2.04
C GLN A 945 -20.77 -32.81 -3.52
N GLN A 946 -20.79 -33.78 -4.44
CA GLN A 946 -20.79 -33.51 -5.89
C GLN A 946 -22.04 -32.75 -6.33
N VAL A 947 -23.19 -33.03 -5.69
CA VAL A 947 -24.45 -32.33 -5.98
C VAL A 947 -24.36 -30.86 -5.57
N GLU A 948 -23.86 -30.55 -4.38
CA GLU A 948 -23.74 -29.17 -3.90
C GLU A 948 -22.69 -28.37 -4.68
N GLU A 949 -21.57 -28.99 -5.07
CA GLU A 949 -20.58 -28.37 -5.96
C GLU A 949 -21.21 -27.98 -7.31
N THR A 950 -22.03 -28.87 -7.89
CA THR A 950 -22.73 -28.61 -9.15
C THR A 950 -23.74 -27.47 -9.02
N LYS A 951 -24.48 -27.42 -7.91
CA LYS A 951 -25.41 -26.33 -7.62
C LYS A 951 -24.71 -24.98 -7.52
N CYS A 952 -23.54 -24.91 -6.88
CA CYS A 952 -22.78 -23.68 -6.78
C CYS A 952 -22.44 -23.11 -8.18
N LEU A 953 -21.99 -23.96 -9.10
CA LEU A 953 -21.69 -23.55 -10.47
C LEU A 953 -22.93 -23.06 -11.23
N VAL A 954 -24.04 -23.79 -11.16
CA VAL A 954 -25.29 -23.41 -11.86
C VAL A 954 -25.81 -22.06 -11.35
N LYS A 955 -25.70 -21.79 -10.04
CA LYS A 955 -26.13 -20.51 -9.44
C LYS A 955 -25.30 -19.32 -9.94
N ILE A 956 -24.02 -19.51 -10.29
CA ILE A 956 -23.11 -18.43 -10.72
C ILE A 956 -23.39 -17.96 -12.15
N ILE A 957 -23.89 -18.83 -13.04
CA ILE A 957 -24.06 -18.56 -14.48
C ILE A 957 -24.84 -17.27 -14.78
N PRO A 958 -26.01 -16.98 -14.16
CA PRO A 958 -26.76 -15.75 -14.45
C PRO A 958 -25.97 -14.47 -14.13
N VAL A 959 -25.24 -14.45 -13.01
CA VAL A 959 -24.36 -13.32 -12.64
C VAL A 959 -23.18 -13.22 -13.60
N TRP A 960 -22.62 -14.36 -14.02
CA TRP A 960 -21.53 -14.42 -14.99
C TRP A 960 -21.91 -13.83 -16.36
N ILE A 961 -23.13 -14.08 -16.85
CA ILE A 961 -23.63 -13.49 -18.13
C ILE A 961 -23.63 -11.95 -18.08
N SER A 962 -24.02 -11.37 -16.94
CA SER A 962 -23.97 -9.91 -16.80
C SER A 962 -22.53 -9.36 -16.84
N GLY A 963 -21.58 -10.13 -16.29
CA GLY A 963 -20.16 -9.83 -16.39
C GLY A 963 -19.65 -9.83 -17.84
N VAL A 964 -20.09 -10.79 -18.66
CA VAL A 964 -19.81 -10.83 -20.12
C VAL A 964 -20.27 -9.53 -20.78
N MET A 965 -21.50 -9.10 -20.50
CA MET A 965 -22.08 -7.89 -21.09
C MET A 965 -21.31 -6.62 -20.70
N TRP A 966 -20.78 -6.54 -19.47
CA TRP A 966 -19.88 -5.44 -19.06
C TRP A 966 -18.55 -5.48 -19.82
N PHE A 967 -17.97 -6.66 -20.06
CA PHE A 967 -16.77 -6.72 -20.88
C PHE A 967 -17.01 -6.33 -22.34
N ILE A 968 -18.24 -6.47 -22.87
CA ILE A 968 -18.57 -5.96 -24.22
C ILE A 968 -18.45 -4.43 -24.22
N THR A 969 -18.99 -3.75 -23.21
CA THR A 969 -18.94 -2.28 -23.12
C THR A 969 -17.51 -1.76 -22.96
N LEU A 970 -16.68 -2.46 -22.16
CA LEU A 970 -15.26 -2.16 -22.01
C LEU A 970 -14.48 -2.33 -23.32
N ALA A 971 -14.70 -3.46 -24.02
CA ALA A 971 -14.01 -3.76 -25.28
C ALA A 971 -14.33 -2.73 -26.37
N GLU A 972 -15.60 -2.38 -26.54
CA GLU A 972 -16.01 -1.39 -27.54
C GLU A 972 -15.49 0.01 -27.20
N LEU A 973 -15.54 0.42 -25.92
CA LEU A 973 -15.02 1.73 -25.53
C LEU A 973 -13.51 1.83 -25.80
N THR A 974 -12.72 0.85 -25.37
CA THR A 974 -11.25 0.89 -25.50
C THR A 974 -10.80 0.81 -26.96
N ASN A 975 -11.41 -0.07 -27.76
CA ASN A 975 -11.10 -0.22 -29.19
C ASN A 975 -11.35 1.06 -29.98
N TYR A 976 -12.51 1.69 -29.81
CA TYR A 976 -12.83 2.90 -30.57
C TYR A 976 -12.16 4.15 -29.98
N THR A 977 -11.88 4.20 -28.68
CA THR A 977 -11.08 5.29 -28.10
C THR A 977 -9.68 5.36 -28.72
N PHE A 978 -9.05 4.20 -28.95
CA PHE A 978 -7.78 4.16 -29.68
C PHE A 978 -7.91 4.73 -31.10
N LEU A 979 -8.96 4.33 -31.82
CA LEU A 979 -9.17 4.82 -33.19
C LEU A 979 -9.53 6.31 -33.23
N GLN A 980 -10.27 6.83 -32.24
CA GLN A 980 -10.50 8.27 -32.06
C GLN A 980 -9.17 9.00 -31.85
N ALA A 981 -8.29 8.47 -30.99
CA ALA A 981 -6.99 9.06 -30.70
C ALA A 981 -6.08 9.18 -31.94
N LEU A 982 -6.20 8.27 -32.93
CA LEU A 982 -5.48 8.36 -34.21
C LEU A 982 -5.87 9.60 -35.05
N THR A 983 -7.03 10.18 -34.80
CA THR A 983 -7.57 11.34 -35.55
C THR A 983 -7.47 12.66 -34.79
N MET A 984 -6.82 12.65 -33.62
CA MET A 984 -6.76 13.77 -32.69
C MET A 984 -5.35 14.31 -32.54
N ASP A 985 -5.22 15.50 -31.94
CA ASP A 985 -3.91 16.08 -31.66
C ASP A 985 -3.24 15.38 -30.47
N LEU A 986 -2.13 14.70 -30.76
CA LEU A 986 -1.35 13.90 -29.80
C LEU A 986 -0.28 14.71 -29.06
N HIS A 987 -0.17 16.02 -29.32
CA HIS A 987 0.83 16.85 -28.67
C HIS A 987 0.50 17.09 -27.20
N MET A 988 1.47 16.81 -26.34
CA MET A 988 1.49 17.20 -24.94
C MET A 988 2.55 18.28 -24.77
N GLY A 989 2.14 19.54 -24.94
CA GLY A 989 3.07 20.66 -25.07
C GLY A 989 3.76 20.69 -26.44
N LYS A 990 4.85 21.45 -26.56
CA LYS A 990 5.44 21.78 -27.88
C LYS A 990 6.34 20.70 -28.49
N ARG A 991 6.80 19.71 -27.72
CA ARG A 991 7.85 18.75 -28.16
C ARG A 991 7.52 17.27 -27.95
N PHE A 992 6.49 16.94 -27.16
CA PHE A 992 6.17 15.55 -26.85
C PHE A 992 4.90 15.12 -27.57
N ILE A 993 4.98 14.01 -28.29
CA ILE A 993 3.84 13.40 -28.97
C ILE A 993 3.51 12.09 -28.27
N VAL A 994 2.36 12.04 -27.62
CA VAL A 994 1.89 10.86 -26.90
C VAL A 994 1.57 9.75 -27.92
N PRO A 995 2.01 8.50 -27.71
CA PRO A 995 1.55 7.39 -28.55
C PRO A 995 0.02 7.24 -28.41
N PRO A 996 -0.73 7.04 -29.51
CA PRO A 996 -2.20 6.99 -29.47
C PRO A 996 -2.75 5.94 -28.50
N VAL A 997 -2.12 4.76 -28.44
CA VAL A 997 -2.52 3.66 -27.53
C VAL A 997 -2.30 4.02 -26.06
N SER A 998 -1.29 4.86 -25.75
CA SER A 998 -0.96 5.25 -24.39
C SER A 998 -2.05 6.09 -23.72
N ILE A 999 -3.02 6.62 -24.46
CA ILE A 999 -4.16 7.32 -23.84
C ILE A 999 -4.95 6.38 -22.93
N VAL A 1000 -5.03 5.08 -23.27
CA VAL A 1000 -5.68 4.05 -22.46
C VAL A 1000 -4.97 3.83 -21.12
N ALA A 1001 -3.73 4.30 -20.95
CA ALA A 1001 -3.07 4.28 -19.64
C ALA A 1001 -3.84 5.10 -18.58
N ILE A 1002 -4.65 6.08 -18.98
CA ILE A 1002 -5.52 6.85 -18.07
C ILE A 1002 -6.55 5.93 -17.39
N PHE A 1003 -7.07 4.93 -18.08
CA PHE A 1003 -7.99 3.94 -17.50
C PHE A 1003 -7.30 3.16 -16.36
N TYR A 1004 -6.07 2.67 -16.57
CA TYR A 1004 -5.32 1.96 -15.54
C TYR A 1004 -4.86 2.88 -14.40
N LEU A 1005 -4.43 4.11 -14.72
CA LEU A 1005 -4.10 5.12 -13.71
C LEU A 1005 -5.31 5.42 -12.83
N SER A 1006 -6.50 5.53 -13.42
CA SER A 1006 -7.74 5.70 -12.67
C SER A 1006 -8.01 4.53 -11.73
N ILE A 1007 -7.80 3.28 -12.15
CA ILE A 1007 -7.89 2.12 -11.25
C ILE A 1007 -6.88 2.23 -10.10
N VAL A 1008 -5.61 2.53 -10.40
CA VAL A 1008 -4.54 2.65 -9.39
C VAL A 1008 -4.85 3.75 -8.38
N LEU A 1009 -5.39 4.89 -8.82
CA LEU A 1009 -5.77 5.98 -7.93
C LEU A 1009 -7.06 5.69 -7.17
N PHE A 1010 -8.00 4.98 -7.79
CA PHE A 1010 -9.32 4.73 -7.22
C PHE A 1010 -9.37 3.54 -6.26
N VAL A 1011 -8.58 2.48 -6.47
CA VAL A 1011 -8.58 1.29 -5.59
C VAL A 1011 -8.25 1.65 -4.14
N PRO A 1012 -7.22 2.46 -3.84
CA PRO A 1012 -7.00 2.96 -2.49
C PRO A 1012 -8.19 3.77 -1.99
N VAL A 1013 -8.78 4.63 -2.83
CA VAL A 1013 -9.98 5.41 -2.46
C VAL A 1013 -11.17 4.50 -2.14
N TYR A 1014 -11.36 3.41 -2.87
CA TYR A 1014 -12.39 2.42 -2.61
C TYR A 1014 -12.14 1.73 -1.26
N ASP A 1015 -10.98 1.12 -1.06
CA ASP A 1015 -10.65 0.36 0.17
C ASP A 1015 -10.63 1.26 1.41
N LEU A 1016 -10.08 2.47 1.26
CA LEU A 1016 -9.88 3.39 2.37
C LEU A 1016 -11.07 4.25 2.64
N LEU A 1017 -11.97 4.54 1.69
CA LEU A 1017 -13.08 5.49 1.89
C LEU A 1017 -14.43 4.84 1.66
N ILE A 1018 -14.63 4.11 0.56
CA ILE A 1018 -15.93 3.53 0.20
C ILE A 1018 -16.24 2.31 1.07
N THR A 1019 -15.29 1.37 1.20
CA THR A 1019 -15.49 0.10 1.92
C THR A 1019 -15.85 0.32 3.38
N ARG A 1020 -14.95 0.92 4.19
CA ARG A 1020 -15.27 1.19 5.59
C ARG A 1020 -16.32 2.32 5.81
N ALA A 1021 -16.90 2.93 4.76
CA ALA A 1021 -18.12 3.77 4.87
C ALA A 1021 -19.36 2.92 4.65
N ALA A 1022 -19.33 2.04 3.67
CA ALA A 1022 -20.34 1.01 3.45
C ALA A 1022 -20.45 0.07 4.67
N GLN A 1023 -19.34 -0.35 5.30
CA GLN A 1023 -19.32 -1.16 6.55
C GLN A 1023 -20.11 -0.53 7.69
N ARG A 1024 -20.15 0.81 7.77
CA ARG A 1024 -20.88 1.49 8.84
C ARG A 1024 -22.38 1.54 8.58
N VAL A 1025 -22.76 1.53 7.30
CA VAL A 1025 -24.17 1.56 6.88
C VAL A 1025 -24.75 0.15 6.83
N THR A 1026 -24.01 -0.82 6.31
CA THR A 1026 -24.49 -2.18 6.06
C THR A 1026 -24.19 -3.15 7.19
N LYS A 1027 -23.21 -2.83 8.05
CA LYS A 1027 -22.69 -3.71 9.13
C LYS A 1027 -22.15 -5.07 8.65
N VAL A 1028 -21.88 -5.23 7.36
CA VAL A 1028 -21.25 -6.44 6.77
C VAL A 1028 -19.73 -6.25 6.77
N GLU A 1029 -18.95 -7.31 7.09
CA GLU A 1029 -17.48 -7.26 7.21
C GLU A 1029 -16.77 -6.73 5.94
N GLY A 1030 -17.32 -6.95 4.74
CA GLY A 1030 -16.81 -6.41 3.47
C GLY A 1030 -17.33 -5.01 3.11
N GLY A 1031 -18.25 -4.46 3.90
CA GLY A 1031 -18.89 -3.15 3.72
C GLY A 1031 -19.96 -3.09 2.66
N VAL A 1032 -19.68 -3.63 1.49
CA VAL A 1032 -20.62 -3.69 0.40
C VAL A 1032 -20.49 -5.10 -0.14
N THR A 1033 -21.61 -5.79 -0.39
CA THR A 1033 -21.52 -7.18 -0.84
C THR A 1033 -20.82 -7.23 -2.19
N VAL A 1034 -20.16 -8.35 -2.50
CA VAL A 1034 -19.39 -8.47 -3.75
C VAL A 1034 -20.31 -8.26 -4.97
N LEU A 1035 -21.57 -8.71 -4.89
CA LEU A 1035 -22.60 -8.43 -5.90
C LEU A 1035 -22.98 -6.94 -5.98
N GLN A 1036 -23.13 -6.24 -4.85
CA GLN A 1036 -23.38 -4.79 -4.87
C GLN A 1036 -22.22 -4.02 -5.52
N ARG A 1037 -20.98 -4.41 -5.20
CA ARG A 1037 -19.77 -3.86 -5.82
C ARG A 1037 -19.79 -4.04 -7.33
N GLN A 1038 -20.16 -5.23 -7.81
CA GLN A 1038 -20.31 -5.49 -9.25
C GLN A 1038 -21.39 -4.62 -9.89
N GLY A 1039 -22.58 -4.52 -9.29
CA GLY A 1039 -23.70 -3.76 -9.82
C GLY A 1039 -23.40 -2.27 -10.01
N VAL A 1040 -22.72 -1.65 -9.04
CA VAL A 1040 -22.27 -0.25 -9.14
C VAL A 1040 -21.35 -0.05 -10.34
N GLY A 1041 -20.40 -0.96 -10.55
CA GLY A 1041 -19.52 -0.89 -11.71
C GLY A 1041 -20.25 -1.06 -13.04
N VAL A 1042 -21.27 -1.93 -13.14
CA VAL A 1042 -22.12 -2.05 -14.35
C VAL A 1042 -22.83 -0.73 -14.64
N ALA A 1043 -23.41 -0.06 -13.63
CA ALA A 1043 -24.08 1.22 -13.80
C ALA A 1043 -23.14 2.33 -14.28
N ILE A 1044 -21.94 2.45 -13.69
CA ILE A 1044 -20.94 3.46 -14.08
C ILE A 1044 -20.47 3.25 -15.53
N SER A 1045 -20.45 2.00 -16.02
CA SER A 1045 -20.08 1.72 -17.41
C SER A 1045 -21.04 2.35 -18.44
N ALA A 1046 -22.35 2.43 -18.12
CA ALA A 1046 -23.33 3.10 -18.96
C ALA A 1046 -23.07 4.61 -19.03
N VAL A 1047 -22.75 5.23 -17.88
CA VAL A 1047 -22.38 6.65 -17.80
C VAL A 1047 -21.13 6.92 -18.64
N SER A 1048 -20.13 6.04 -18.56
CA SER A 1048 -18.91 6.16 -19.35
C SER A 1048 -19.17 6.18 -20.86
N LEU A 1049 -20.13 5.38 -21.35
CA LEU A 1049 -20.49 5.34 -22.76
C LEU A 1049 -21.27 6.59 -23.21
N VAL A 1050 -22.10 7.15 -22.33
CA VAL A 1050 -22.75 8.45 -22.59
C VAL A 1050 -21.69 9.56 -22.70
N VAL A 1051 -20.72 9.59 -21.79
CA VAL A 1051 -19.59 10.53 -21.85
C VAL A 1051 -18.83 10.34 -23.17
N ALA A 1052 -18.59 9.09 -23.59
CA ALA A 1052 -17.93 8.82 -24.87
C ALA A 1052 -18.73 9.30 -26.09
N ALA A 1053 -20.05 9.14 -26.07
CA ALA A 1053 -20.94 9.63 -27.14
C ALA A 1053 -20.91 11.17 -27.26
N VAL A 1054 -20.96 11.88 -26.12
CA VAL A 1054 -20.86 13.34 -26.07
C VAL A 1054 -19.48 13.81 -26.54
N THR A 1055 -18.43 13.10 -26.10
CA THR A 1055 -17.04 13.38 -26.48
C THR A 1055 -16.84 13.24 -27.98
N GLU A 1056 -17.39 12.19 -28.59
CA GLU A 1056 -17.33 12.00 -30.05
C GLU A 1056 -18.10 13.08 -30.81
N ARG A 1057 -19.27 13.49 -30.31
CA ARG A 1057 -20.03 14.59 -30.91
C ARG A 1057 -19.24 15.89 -30.90
N ARG A 1058 -18.51 16.18 -29.81
CA ARG A 1058 -17.63 17.36 -29.70
C ARG A 1058 -16.40 17.22 -30.62
N ARG A 1059 -15.80 16.04 -30.70
CA ARG A 1059 -14.67 15.77 -31.60
C ARG A 1059 -15.05 16.04 -33.06
N ARG A 1060 -16.21 15.53 -33.49
CA ARG A 1060 -16.71 15.71 -34.88
C ARG A 1060 -17.14 17.14 -35.21
N ALA A 1061 -17.62 17.89 -34.22
CA ALA A 1061 -18.02 19.29 -34.40
C ALA A 1061 -16.82 20.26 -34.46
N SER A 1062 -15.61 19.80 -34.13
CA SER A 1062 -14.41 20.63 -34.10
C SER A 1062 -13.84 20.81 -35.50
N VAL A 1063 -13.54 22.05 -35.89
CA VAL A 1063 -12.96 22.40 -37.21
C VAL A 1063 -11.49 21.96 -37.32
N SER A 1064 -10.75 22.00 -36.21
CA SER A 1064 -9.38 21.48 -36.08
C SER A 1064 -9.35 20.24 -35.19
N PRO A 1065 -8.37 19.32 -35.37
CA PRO A 1065 -8.23 18.13 -34.52
C PRO A 1065 -8.07 18.54 -33.05
N PRO A 1066 -9.03 18.19 -32.16
CA PRO A 1066 -8.91 18.54 -30.75
C PRO A 1066 -7.83 17.70 -30.07
N SER A 1067 -7.33 18.18 -28.93
CA SER A 1067 -6.37 17.43 -28.12
C SER A 1067 -6.90 16.07 -27.71
N VAL A 1068 -6.06 15.04 -27.78
CA VAL A 1068 -6.36 13.66 -27.38
C VAL A 1068 -6.83 13.54 -25.93
N PHE A 1069 -6.48 14.48 -25.06
CA PHE A 1069 -6.95 14.52 -23.66
C PHE A 1069 -8.45 14.77 -23.52
N LEU A 1070 -9.14 15.17 -24.60
CA LEU A 1070 -10.59 15.19 -24.65
C LEU A 1070 -11.20 13.78 -24.40
N LEU A 1071 -10.44 12.71 -24.66
CA LEU A 1071 -10.82 11.30 -24.36
C LEU A 1071 -10.54 10.88 -22.90
N ALA A 1072 -9.88 11.72 -22.09
CA ALA A 1072 -9.53 11.36 -20.72
C ALA A 1072 -10.77 11.09 -19.81
N PRO A 1073 -11.86 11.87 -19.87
CA PRO A 1073 -13.01 11.66 -18.98
C PRO A 1073 -13.68 10.30 -19.16
N GLN A 1074 -13.92 9.86 -20.40
CA GLN A 1074 -14.50 8.54 -20.67
C GLN A 1074 -13.60 7.39 -20.15
N LEU A 1075 -12.28 7.54 -20.25
CA LEU A 1075 -11.34 6.52 -19.76
C LEU A 1075 -11.23 6.51 -18.22
N ALA A 1076 -11.26 7.68 -17.59
CA ALA A 1076 -11.25 7.78 -16.13
C ALA A 1076 -12.54 7.20 -15.51
N VAL A 1077 -13.71 7.51 -16.08
CA VAL A 1077 -14.98 6.96 -15.60
C VAL A 1077 -15.05 5.45 -15.81
N MET A 1078 -14.60 4.94 -16.96
CA MET A 1078 -14.49 3.50 -17.18
C MET A 1078 -13.47 2.84 -16.22
N GLY A 1079 -12.37 3.52 -15.87
CA GLY A 1079 -11.39 3.04 -14.90
C GLY A 1079 -12.00 2.84 -13.50
N VAL A 1080 -12.81 3.80 -13.05
CA VAL A 1080 -13.59 3.67 -11.81
C VAL A 1080 -14.60 2.50 -11.92
N SER A 1081 -15.33 2.40 -13.02
CA SER A 1081 -16.26 1.28 -13.29
C SER A 1081 -15.55 -0.08 -13.17
N ALA A 1082 -14.36 -0.22 -13.74
CA ALA A 1082 -13.56 -1.44 -13.68
C ALA A 1082 -13.05 -1.74 -12.26
N ALA A 1083 -12.63 -0.74 -11.48
CA ALA A 1083 -12.21 -0.95 -10.10
C ALA A 1083 -13.33 -1.52 -9.20
N PHE A 1084 -14.59 -1.20 -9.50
CA PHE A 1084 -15.75 -1.83 -8.88
C PHE A 1084 -16.06 -3.21 -9.48
N ASN A 1085 -16.31 -3.27 -10.79
CA ASN A 1085 -16.86 -4.46 -11.42
C ASN A 1085 -15.82 -5.58 -11.62
N MET A 1086 -14.63 -5.25 -12.14
CA MET A 1086 -13.59 -6.22 -12.48
C MET A 1086 -13.06 -6.92 -11.21
N ILE A 1087 -12.76 -6.14 -10.17
CA ILE A 1087 -12.30 -6.69 -8.88
C ILE A 1087 -13.42 -7.47 -8.21
N GLY A 1088 -14.66 -6.94 -8.23
CA GLY A 1088 -15.82 -7.63 -7.68
C GLY A 1088 -16.15 -8.95 -8.38
N GLN A 1089 -16.00 -9.05 -9.71
CA GLN A 1089 -16.19 -10.32 -10.43
C GLN A 1089 -15.14 -11.36 -10.02
N MET A 1090 -13.88 -10.95 -9.97
CA MET A 1090 -12.77 -11.83 -9.61
C MET A 1090 -12.89 -12.34 -8.17
N GLU A 1091 -13.25 -11.47 -7.23
CA GLU A 1091 -13.50 -11.81 -5.82
C GLU A 1091 -14.72 -12.73 -5.66
N PHE A 1092 -15.80 -12.49 -6.42
CA PHE A 1092 -17.00 -13.31 -6.40
C PHE A 1092 -16.74 -14.73 -6.91
N TYR A 1093 -16.02 -14.89 -8.02
CA TYR A 1093 -15.71 -16.22 -8.51
C TYR A 1093 -14.79 -16.98 -7.54
N ASN A 1094 -13.75 -16.33 -7.01
CA ASN A 1094 -12.83 -17.01 -6.09
C ASN A 1094 -13.49 -17.41 -4.75
N THR A 1095 -14.47 -16.64 -4.28
CA THR A 1095 -15.18 -16.96 -3.03
C THR A 1095 -16.33 -17.94 -3.23
N GLN A 1096 -17.07 -17.86 -4.34
CA GLN A 1096 -18.29 -18.65 -4.53
C GLN A 1096 -18.09 -19.99 -5.23
N PHE A 1097 -16.97 -20.19 -5.93
CA PHE A 1097 -16.63 -21.52 -6.41
C PHE A 1097 -16.25 -22.44 -5.24
N PRO A 1098 -16.48 -23.76 -5.34
CA PRO A 1098 -15.98 -24.72 -4.36
C PRO A 1098 -14.46 -24.67 -4.26
N ASP A 1099 -13.90 -24.96 -3.07
CA ASP A 1099 -12.45 -24.85 -2.80
C ASP A 1099 -11.58 -25.74 -3.70
N GLN A 1100 -12.15 -26.85 -4.16
CA GLN A 1100 -11.48 -27.77 -5.09
C GLN A 1100 -11.40 -27.22 -6.53
N MET A 1101 -12.04 -26.08 -6.83
CA MET A 1101 -12.22 -25.53 -8.19
C MET A 1101 -11.65 -24.10 -8.38
N ARG A 1102 -10.68 -23.69 -7.55
CA ARG A 1102 -10.10 -22.31 -7.55
C ARG A 1102 -9.47 -21.88 -8.89
N THR A 1103 -8.92 -22.82 -9.66
CA THR A 1103 -8.42 -22.67 -11.04
C THR A 1103 -9.53 -22.35 -12.04
N LEU A 1104 -10.66 -23.05 -11.94
CA LEU A 1104 -11.85 -22.81 -12.76
C LEU A 1104 -12.50 -21.45 -12.41
N ALA A 1105 -12.47 -21.04 -11.14
CA ALA A 1105 -12.95 -19.73 -10.70
C ALA A 1105 -12.23 -18.58 -11.42
N ASN A 1106 -10.90 -18.65 -11.50
CA ASN A 1106 -10.10 -17.64 -12.21
C ASN A 1106 -10.28 -17.73 -13.73
N ALA A 1107 -10.45 -18.94 -14.29
CA ALA A 1107 -10.76 -19.11 -15.70
C ALA A 1107 -12.12 -18.49 -16.09
N ALA A 1108 -13.11 -18.52 -15.20
CA ALA A 1108 -14.45 -17.98 -15.46
C ALA A 1108 -14.42 -16.47 -15.76
N PHE A 1109 -13.55 -15.70 -15.08
CA PHE A 1109 -13.35 -14.27 -15.35
C PHE A 1109 -12.86 -14.01 -16.77
N TYR A 1110 -11.83 -14.73 -17.21
CA TYR A 1110 -11.30 -14.58 -18.57
C TYR A 1110 -12.27 -15.15 -19.61
N CYS A 1111 -12.98 -16.23 -19.30
CA CYS A 1111 -14.04 -16.75 -20.15
C CYS A 1111 -15.12 -15.69 -20.42
N ALA A 1112 -15.46 -14.87 -19.41
CA ALA A 1112 -16.40 -13.77 -19.59
C ALA A 1112 -15.88 -12.70 -20.58
N GLN A 1113 -14.59 -12.35 -20.45
CA GLN A 1113 -13.89 -11.45 -21.37
C GLN A 1113 -13.74 -12.05 -22.78
N GLY A 1114 -13.62 -13.37 -22.90
CA GLY A 1114 -13.53 -14.06 -24.19
C GLY A 1114 -14.87 -14.05 -24.90
N ALA A 1115 -15.94 -14.40 -24.16
CA ALA A 1115 -17.31 -14.37 -24.68
C ALA A 1115 -17.67 -12.98 -25.17
N SER A 1116 -17.26 -11.94 -24.43
CA SER A 1116 -17.51 -10.57 -24.81
C SER A 1116 -16.79 -10.17 -26.10
N SER A 1117 -15.55 -10.61 -26.32
CA SER A 1117 -14.76 -10.23 -27.50
C SER A 1117 -15.38 -10.73 -28.81
N TYR A 1118 -15.97 -11.94 -28.80
CA TYR A 1118 -16.73 -12.45 -29.95
C TYR A 1118 -18.10 -11.77 -30.08
N LEU A 1119 -18.81 -11.60 -28.97
CA LEU A 1119 -20.13 -10.96 -28.96
C LEU A 1119 -20.06 -9.47 -29.33
N ALA A 1120 -18.99 -8.76 -28.99
CA ALA A 1120 -18.70 -7.39 -29.37
C ALA A 1120 -18.72 -7.24 -30.91
N THR A 1121 -18.00 -8.12 -31.61
CA THR A 1121 -18.01 -8.14 -33.08
C THR A 1121 -19.40 -8.44 -33.65
N LEU A 1122 -20.16 -9.33 -33.01
CA LEU A 1122 -21.55 -9.60 -33.40
C LEU A 1122 -22.44 -8.36 -33.20
N VAL A 1123 -22.32 -7.66 -32.08
CA VAL A 1123 -23.06 -6.42 -31.79
C VAL A 1123 -22.75 -5.36 -32.86
N VAL A 1124 -21.48 -5.13 -33.18
CA VAL A 1124 -21.08 -4.20 -34.26
C VAL A 1124 -21.67 -4.62 -35.61
N ASN A 1125 -21.66 -5.92 -35.94
CA ASN A 1125 -22.24 -6.42 -37.17
C ASN A 1125 -23.76 -6.23 -37.22
N ILE A 1126 -24.48 -6.46 -36.12
CA ILE A 1126 -25.92 -6.24 -36.02
C ILE A 1126 -26.25 -4.76 -36.19
N VAL A 1127 -25.53 -3.89 -35.48
CA VAL A 1127 -25.71 -2.43 -35.60
C VAL A 1127 -25.44 -1.98 -37.03
N ASN A 1128 -24.34 -2.42 -37.64
CA ASN A 1128 -24.03 -2.08 -39.03
C ASN A 1128 -25.06 -2.64 -40.03
N ALA A 1129 -25.55 -3.87 -39.84
CA ALA A 1129 -26.56 -4.47 -40.71
C ALA A 1129 -27.89 -3.70 -40.64
N ARG A 1130 -28.30 -3.25 -39.44
CA ARG A 1130 -29.51 -2.46 -39.24
C ARG A 1130 -29.38 -1.04 -39.78
N THR A 1131 -28.22 -0.41 -39.60
CA THR A 1131 -28.00 0.99 -39.97
C THR A 1131 -27.76 1.18 -41.47
N ARG A 1132 -27.17 0.19 -42.16
CA ARG A 1132 -27.03 0.21 -43.63
C ARG A 1132 -28.34 0.26 -44.39
N ARG A 1133 -29.44 -0.27 -43.82
CA ARG A 1133 -30.78 -0.25 -44.46
C ARG A 1133 -31.40 1.14 -44.52
N HIS A 1134 -31.05 2.05 -43.61
CA HIS A 1134 -31.63 3.39 -43.53
C HIS A 1134 -30.65 4.54 -43.85
N GLY A 1135 -29.34 4.26 -43.99
CA GLY A 1135 -28.28 5.28 -44.08
C GLY A 1135 -27.46 5.26 -45.37
N GLY A 1136 -28.08 5.21 -46.55
CA GLY A 1136 -27.37 5.41 -47.82
C GLY A 1136 -26.30 4.35 -48.17
N GLY A 1137 -26.40 3.14 -47.61
CA GLY A 1137 -25.52 2.00 -47.91
C GLY A 1137 -24.29 1.82 -47.00
N GLN A 1138 -23.93 2.80 -46.15
CA GLN A 1138 -22.83 2.67 -45.17
C GLN A 1138 -23.38 2.57 -43.73
N GLY A 1139 -22.75 1.75 -42.89
CA GLY A 1139 -23.16 1.55 -41.48
C GLY A 1139 -22.62 2.64 -40.55
N TRP A 1140 -23.02 2.67 -39.27
CA TRP A 1140 -22.50 3.66 -38.32
C TRP A 1140 -21.01 3.50 -37.98
N VAL A 1141 -20.48 2.27 -38.03
CA VAL A 1141 -19.06 1.99 -37.81
C VAL A 1141 -18.38 1.73 -39.14
N VAL A 1142 -17.62 2.72 -39.64
CA VAL A 1142 -16.95 2.73 -40.94
C VAL A 1142 -15.43 2.80 -40.75
N ASN A 1143 -14.64 2.46 -41.78
CA ASN A 1143 -13.17 2.50 -41.72
C ASN A 1143 -12.64 3.91 -41.42
N ASP A 1144 -13.31 4.93 -41.97
CA ASP A 1144 -13.07 6.32 -41.62
C ASP A 1144 -14.04 6.72 -40.51
N ILE A 1145 -13.49 7.03 -39.35
CA ILE A 1145 -14.26 7.44 -38.16
C ILE A 1145 -14.93 8.79 -38.37
N ASN A 1146 -14.38 9.67 -39.21
CA ASN A 1146 -15.00 10.96 -39.48
C ASN A 1146 -16.27 10.83 -40.34
N ALA A 1147 -16.30 9.84 -41.23
CA ALA A 1147 -17.48 9.48 -42.02
C ALA A 1147 -18.53 8.69 -41.22
N GLY A 1148 -18.10 7.96 -40.19
CA GLY A 1148 -18.98 7.18 -39.32
C GLY A 1148 -19.82 8.01 -38.32
N ARG A 1149 -20.79 7.32 -37.69
CA ARG A 1149 -21.62 7.83 -36.59
C ARG A 1149 -21.34 7.07 -35.30
N LEU A 1150 -20.09 7.15 -34.85
CA LEU A 1150 -19.63 6.48 -33.62
C LEU A 1150 -20.35 7.02 -32.36
N ASP A 1151 -20.80 8.28 -32.39
CA ASP A 1151 -21.66 8.89 -31.38
C ASP A 1151 -22.95 8.09 -31.15
N ASN A 1152 -23.65 7.73 -32.24
CA ASN A 1152 -24.88 6.92 -32.17
C ASN A 1152 -24.61 5.48 -31.70
N PHE A 1153 -23.45 4.94 -32.07
CA PHE A 1153 -23.02 3.62 -31.61
C PHE A 1153 -22.80 3.62 -30.09
N TYR A 1154 -22.11 4.61 -29.53
CA TYR A 1154 -21.91 4.71 -28.08
C TYR A 1154 -23.22 4.91 -27.30
N TYR A 1155 -24.18 5.70 -27.81
CA TYR A 1155 -25.52 5.78 -27.21
C TYR A 1155 -26.24 4.43 -27.21
N THR A 1156 -26.16 3.68 -28.31
CA THR A 1156 -26.75 2.33 -28.40
C THR A 1156 -26.12 1.39 -27.37
N MET A 1157 -24.79 1.45 -27.21
CA MET A 1157 -24.07 0.66 -26.21
C MET A 1157 -24.43 1.09 -24.78
N ALA A 1158 -24.72 2.38 -24.54
CA ALA A 1158 -25.16 2.85 -23.23
C ALA A 1158 -26.54 2.28 -22.86
N VAL A 1159 -27.47 2.18 -23.82
CA VAL A 1159 -28.76 1.49 -23.62
C VAL A 1159 -28.54 0.01 -23.34
N PHE A 1160 -27.66 -0.64 -24.10
CA PHE A 1160 -27.28 -2.04 -23.85
C PHE A 1160 -26.72 -2.25 -22.44
N ALA A 1161 -25.87 -1.34 -21.96
CA ALA A 1161 -25.34 -1.35 -20.59
C ALA A 1161 -26.45 -1.14 -19.53
N GLY A 1162 -27.44 -0.29 -19.81
CA GLY A 1162 -28.60 -0.10 -18.95
C GLY A 1162 -29.48 -1.36 -18.85
N ILE A 1163 -29.72 -2.05 -19.97
CA ILE A 1163 -30.43 -3.35 -19.97
C ILE A 1163 -29.64 -4.39 -19.16
N ASN A 1164 -28.31 -4.43 -19.33
CA ASN A 1164 -27.46 -5.31 -18.52
C ASN A 1164 -27.59 -5.04 -17.02
N PHE A 1165 -27.65 -3.76 -16.62
CA PHE A 1165 -27.81 -3.39 -15.21
C PHE A 1165 -29.13 -3.93 -14.64
N VAL A 1166 -30.24 -3.79 -15.37
CA VAL A 1166 -31.54 -4.36 -14.94
C VAL A 1166 -31.47 -5.88 -14.85
N TYR A 1167 -30.88 -6.53 -15.85
CA TYR A 1167 -30.65 -7.99 -15.84
C TYR A 1167 -29.82 -8.43 -14.62
N PHE A 1168 -28.75 -7.71 -14.31
CA PHE A 1168 -27.90 -7.96 -13.14
C PHE A 1168 -28.69 -7.88 -11.83
N LEU A 1169 -29.51 -6.85 -11.66
CA LEU A 1169 -30.33 -6.67 -10.46
C LEU A 1169 -31.26 -7.86 -10.23
N VAL A 1170 -31.96 -8.30 -11.28
CA VAL A 1170 -32.84 -9.47 -11.22
C VAL A 1170 -32.06 -10.72 -10.83
N CYS A 1171 -30.91 -10.99 -11.47
CA CYS A 1171 -30.10 -12.16 -11.15
C CYS A 1171 -29.53 -12.13 -9.72
N SER A 1172 -29.07 -10.96 -9.28
CA SER A 1172 -28.50 -10.77 -7.93
C SER A 1172 -29.54 -10.97 -6.83
N TYR A 1173 -30.81 -10.63 -7.09
CA TYR A 1173 -31.90 -10.80 -6.13
C TYR A 1173 -32.19 -12.29 -5.83
N PHE A 1174 -32.05 -13.15 -6.83
CA PHE A 1174 -32.29 -14.59 -6.70
C PHE A 1174 -31.05 -15.39 -6.26
N TYR A 1175 -29.86 -14.79 -6.24
CA TYR A 1175 -28.63 -15.45 -5.84
C TYR A 1175 -28.54 -15.61 -4.31
N ARG A 1176 -28.01 -16.75 -3.84
CA ARG A 1176 -27.68 -16.99 -2.41
C ARG A 1176 -26.23 -17.45 -2.28
N TYR A 1177 -25.55 -16.96 -1.25
CA TYR A 1177 -24.15 -17.25 -0.97
C TYR A 1177 -23.97 -18.69 -0.47
N LYS A 1178 -22.80 -19.29 -0.70
CA LYS A 1178 -22.53 -20.69 -0.32
C LYS A 1178 -22.38 -20.92 1.20
N ASP A 1179 -21.99 -19.89 1.95
CA ASP A 1179 -21.64 -19.98 3.38
C ASP A 1179 -22.77 -19.48 4.32
N GLU A 1180 -23.96 -19.19 3.80
CA GLU A 1180 -25.06 -18.56 4.56
C GLU A 1180 -25.81 -19.62 5.42
N PRO A 1181 -25.86 -19.48 6.77
CA PRO A 1181 -26.50 -20.46 7.66
C PRO A 1181 -28.00 -20.58 7.40
N GLN A 1182 -28.50 -21.83 7.39
CA GLN A 1182 -29.87 -22.12 6.99
C GLN A 1182 -30.95 -21.77 8.04
N GLU A 1183 -30.56 -21.37 9.26
CA GLU A 1183 -31.48 -21.03 10.37
C GLU A 1183 -32.26 -19.71 10.15
N GLU A 1184 -31.80 -18.80 9.30
CA GLU A 1184 -32.54 -17.57 8.95
C GLU A 1184 -33.64 -17.79 7.88
N ALA A 1185 -33.83 -19.03 7.42
CA ALA A 1185 -34.76 -19.33 6.31
C ALA A 1185 -36.24 -19.36 6.71
N ASP A 1186 -36.59 -19.43 7.99
CA ASP A 1186 -37.99 -19.52 8.46
C ASP A 1186 -38.61 -18.17 8.85
N SER A 1187 -37.85 -17.06 8.89
CA SER A 1187 -38.40 -15.75 9.25
C SER A 1187 -38.67 -14.86 8.02
N SER A 1188 -39.84 -15.07 7.40
CA SER A 1188 -40.69 -14.14 6.61
C SER A 1188 -40.09 -13.16 5.55
N PRO A 1189 -40.84 -12.77 4.50
CA PRO A 1189 -40.36 -11.88 3.42
C PRO A 1189 -40.11 -10.41 3.83
N VAL A 1190 -40.38 -10.06 5.09
CA VAL A 1190 -40.55 -8.68 5.57
C VAL A 1190 -39.24 -7.90 5.71
N THR A 1191 -38.08 -8.58 5.81
CA THR A 1191 -36.77 -7.92 5.98
C THR A 1191 -36.04 -7.59 4.68
N ARG A 1192 -36.56 -7.98 3.50
CA ARG A 1192 -35.96 -7.63 2.20
C ARG A 1192 -36.47 -6.33 1.58
N GLU A 1193 -37.63 -5.81 2.00
CA GLU A 1193 -38.12 -4.49 1.54
C GLU A 1193 -37.36 -3.31 2.17
N ALA A 1194 -36.76 -3.50 3.35
CA ALA A 1194 -36.08 -2.43 4.09
C ALA A 1194 -34.71 -2.01 3.50
N VAL A 1195 -34.11 -2.82 2.63
CA VAL A 1195 -32.77 -2.56 2.05
C VAL A 1195 -32.84 -1.91 0.67
N LEU A 1196 -33.93 -2.09 -0.08
CA LEU A 1196 -34.07 -1.50 -1.42
C LEU A 1196 -34.79 -0.13 -1.42
N VAL A 1197 -35.62 0.19 -0.42
CA VAL A 1197 -36.27 1.51 -0.31
C VAL A 1197 -35.31 2.61 0.19
N LYS A 1198 -34.15 2.25 0.75
CA LYS A 1198 -33.13 3.22 1.21
C LYS A 1198 -32.07 3.60 0.15
N ILE A 1199 -32.22 3.13 -1.10
CA ILE A 1199 -31.34 3.49 -2.23
C ILE A 1199 -32.19 4.03 -3.41
N GLY A 1200 -33.21 4.83 -3.08
CA GLY A 1200 -33.87 5.75 -4.02
C GLY A 1200 -33.38 7.16 -3.77
#